data_AF-A0A838R0A5-F1
#
_entry.id   AF-A0A838R0A5-F1
#
_cell.length_a   1.000
_cell.length_b   1.000
_cell.length_c   1.000
_cell.angle_alpha   90.00
_cell.angle_beta   90.00
_cell.angle_gamma   90.00
#
_symmetry.space_group_name_H-M   'P 1'
#
loop_
_entity.id
_entity.type
_entity.pdbx_description
1 polymer ?
#
loop_
_entity_poly.entity_id
_entity_poly.type
_entity_poly.pdbx_seq_one_letter_code
_entity_poly.pdbx_strand_id
1 'polypeptide(L)'
;QALNGQFEHNWSTRTTHTFSGGFGEIDEGASAEMDMTIIEVGFHDSVEDAQLMRDPKVREQLGRSTYEATLEYFDNFGGLTAPVTQASAPINVRAVSAASGEVTVSWSAGPTGVFGQAATGFRIYASTNGYGFDGGTLVAGGATNAVTLSGYDPALPYYFKVVALNAGGESKASEVMAVVANGGVQRVLIVNGFDRFERTQNFRYPYAHTGDGLVDRVWSRYNNSFDYAVQMAAAIHAGAPNVAVSTTSNEAVISGAINLNNYDAVMWILGEESTTTDTFNATEQTKTAAYMAQGGKLFVSGSEIAWDLDAQGGGAAFFNDTLKADYVADDAGTYNVAAAAGSIFTGLSFTFSSGAQFSNLTSQSYNVDTPDRINPLGGATAALSYSTGTGAAGIQYTDAGNGSQLVMLAFPFETITTAANRAAVMERVVQYFQLTEVPTEIEVILDNDNGPSVYTETGSWQTSGLTGYNGTTFRFASPGSASTAQWRFTAPFAGQAEVFVQYFASASRTTNAVYEIDTGAGVETAGVNQTTGSLTWVSLGTFFFEQGVRTITLNAQLSALANAVNADAVRIILTAGTEPNGDFDGDGHVDGSDFLAWQRGLGATGATPEQGDANGDGNIDAADLAIWQEQFGPGPPAAVAASGASVEAMSASSFSLESDNSDLTSLAQFELSSRQLVASPKPATIHEESHFEQFGAVSASVVTIESPAGSAISASSPLAPASDAESQTSAELADQAIGRLADWSWREEL
;
A
#
# COMPACT_ATOMS: atom_id res chain seq x y z
N GLN A 1 -15.85 -6.23 30.97
CA GLN A 1 -17.03 -6.73 30.23
C GLN A 1 -16.50 -7.69 29.16
N ALA A 2 -16.81 -8.98 29.26
CA ALA A 2 -16.16 -10.00 28.43
C ALA A 2 -16.61 -9.92 26.96
N LEU A 3 -15.67 -10.08 26.03
CA LEU A 3 -15.88 -10.25 24.59
C LEU A 3 -16.49 -11.64 24.28
N ASN A 4 -17.58 -12.01 24.95
CA ASN A 4 -18.23 -13.31 24.74
C ASN A 4 -18.69 -13.44 23.27
N GLY A 5 -18.40 -14.59 22.66
CA GLY A 5 -18.65 -14.86 21.25
C GLY A 5 -17.62 -14.30 20.27
N GLN A 6 -16.51 -13.71 20.74
CA GLN A 6 -15.42 -13.22 19.87
C GLN A 6 -14.18 -14.14 19.86
N PHE A 7 -14.09 -15.04 20.85
CA PHE A 7 -13.05 -16.07 20.93
C PHE A 7 -13.63 -17.45 20.63
N GLU A 8 -12.77 -18.43 20.37
CA GLU A 8 -13.15 -19.83 20.14
C GLU A 8 -14.03 -20.40 21.27
N HIS A 9 -13.74 -20.00 22.51
CA HIS A 9 -14.52 -20.35 23.69
C HIS A 9 -14.94 -19.09 24.45
N ASN A 10 -16.13 -19.11 25.03
CA ASN A 10 -16.55 -18.01 25.89
C ASN A 10 -15.67 -17.97 27.14
N TRP A 11 -15.29 -16.75 27.53
CA TRP A 11 -14.59 -16.56 28.79
C TRP A 11 -15.53 -16.87 29.94
N SER A 12 -15.23 -17.91 30.72
CA SER A 12 -16.11 -18.37 31.80
C SER A 12 -15.57 -17.99 33.18
N THR A 13 -16.46 -17.56 34.08
CA THR A 13 -16.13 -17.43 35.50
C THR A 13 -16.45 -18.74 36.18
N ARG A 14 -15.42 -19.47 36.62
CA ARG A 14 -15.59 -20.76 37.27
C ARG A 14 -15.96 -20.56 38.75
N THR A 15 -17.15 -21.00 39.13
CA THR A 15 -17.66 -20.88 40.52
C THR A 15 -17.50 -22.17 41.34
N THR A 16 -17.01 -23.25 40.72
CA THR A 16 -16.72 -24.55 41.33
C THR A 16 -15.30 -24.99 40.96
N HIS A 17 -14.50 -25.35 41.96
CA HIS A 17 -13.07 -25.63 41.80
C HIS A 17 -12.70 -27.01 42.36
N THR A 18 -11.76 -27.67 41.68
CA THR A 18 -11.26 -29.02 42.04
C THR A 18 -10.46 -29.00 43.34
N PHE A 19 -9.75 -27.89 43.60
CA PHE A 19 -8.96 -27.66 44.81
C PHE A 19 -9.37 -26.34 45.44
N SER A 20 -9.60 -26.33 46.74
CA SER A 20 -9.89 -25.13 47.54
C SER A 20 -8.76 -24.92 48.55
N GLY A 21 -8.12 -23.75 48.53
CA GLY A 21 -7.02 -23.41 49.43
C GLY A 21 -6.37 -22.08 49.05
N GLY A 22 -5.76 -21.40 50.03
CA GLY A 22 -4.93 -20.21 49.77
C GLY A 22 -3.58 -20.65 49.22
N PHE A 23 -3.50 -20.92 47.92
CA PHE A 23 -2.26 -21.23 47.21
C PHE A 23 -1.59 -19.97 46.65
N GLY A 24 -1.70 -18.85 47.36
CA GLY A 24 -0.92 -17.67 47.03
C GLY A 24 0.56 -17.97 47.28
N GLU A 25 1.39 -17.85 46.26
CA GLU A 25 2.86 -17.82 46.39
C GLU A 25 3.32 -16.55 47.15
N ILE A 26 2.39 -15.63 47.42
CA ILE A 26 2.55 -14.38 48.17
C ILE A 26 2.12 -14.63 49.62
N ASP A 27 3.09 -14.85 50.50
CA ASP A 27 2.91 -15.01 51.95
C ASP A 27 3.23 -13.69 52.68
N GLU A 28 2.26 -13.14 53.41
CA GLU A 28 2.44 -11.95 54.25
C GLU A 28 3.40 -12.20 55.44
N GLY A 29 3.79 -13.46 55.70
CA GLY A 29 4.69 -13.87 56.77
C GLY A 29 6.16 -13.47 56.60
N ALA A 30 6.60 -13.14 55.38
CA ALA A 30 7.96 -12.68 55.09
C ALA A 30 8.04 -11.14 55.04
N SER A 31 8.01 -10.51 56.21
CA SER A 31 8.39 -9.09 56.41
C SER A 31 7.66 -8.03 55.56
N ALA A 32 6.59 -8.36 54.84
CA ALA A 32 5.94 -7.48 53.86
C ALA A 32 6.93 -6.87 52.83
N GLU A 33 7.94 -7.64 52.38
CA GLU A 33 9.06 -7.10 51.57
C GLU A 33 8.89 -7.26 50.04
N MET A 34 7.80 -7.89 49.57
CA MET A 34 7.47 -7.92 48.13
C MET A 34 6.09 -7.32 47.84
N ASP A 35 6.08 -6.13 47.27
CA ASP A 35 4.94 -5.55 46.55
C ASP A 35 4.80 -6.28 45.19
N MET A 36 4.27 -7.50 45.21
CA MET A 36 4.04 -8.28 43.99
C MET A 36 2.55 -8.59 43.81
N THR A 37 2.09 -8.56 42.56
CA THR A 37 0.74 -8.95 42.16
C THR A 37 0.82 -10.05 41.11
N ILE A 38 -0.05 -11.04 41.19
CA ILE A 38 -0.18 -12.10 40.20
C ILE A 38 -1.49 -11.90 39.45
N ILE A 39 -1.44 -11.99 38.12
CA ILE A 39 -2.63 -11.98 37.26
C ILE A 39 -2.81 -13.40 36.73
N GLU A 40 -3.76 -14.12 37.29
CA GLU A 40 -4.13 -15.47 36.84
C GLU A 40 -5.21 -15.37 35.76
N VAL A 41 -4.90 -15.86 34.56
CA VAL A 41 -5.72 -15.67 33.36
C VAL A 41 -6.32 -16.97 32.83
N GLY A 42 -6.14 -18.09 33.53
CA GLY A 42 -6.71 -19.38 33.14
C GLY A 42 -6.45 -20.47 34.17
N PHE A 43 -7.30 -21.49 34.18
CA PHE A 43 -7.17 -22.65 35.04
C PHE A 43 -6.33 -23.75 34.39
N HIS A 44 -5.33 -24.25 35.11
CA HIS A 44 -4.44 -25.31 34.64
C HIS A 44 -5.14 -26.67 34.43
N ASP A 45 -6.34 -26.87 34.97
CA ASP A 45 -7.18 -28.06 34.79
C ASP A 45 -8.30 -27.86 33.75
N SER A 46 -8.32 -26.74 33.02
CA SER A 46 -9.29 -26.44 31.96
C SER A 46 -8.66 -26.57 30.58
N VAL A 47 -9.21 -27.46 29.75
CA VAL A 47 -8.79 -27.63 28.35
C VAL A 47 -9.15 -26.40 27.52
N GLU A 48 -10.34 -25.83 27.75
CA GLU A 48 -10.82 -24.62 27.06
C GLU A 48 -9.92 -23.42 27.38
N ASP A 49 -9.50 -23.24 28.64
CA ASP A 49 -8.58 -22.17 29.01
C ASP A 49 -7.22 -22.38 28.36
N ALA A 50 -6.71 -23.62 28.33
CA ALA A 50 -5.46 -23.93 27.65
C ALA A 50 -5.52 -23.70 26.13
N GLN A 51 -6.70 -23.87 25.51
CA GLN A 51 -6.95 -23.49 24.12
C GLN A 51 -6.96 -21.97 23.95
N LEU A 52 -7.73 -21.25 24.77
CA LEU A 52 -7.76 -19.78 24.77
C LEU A 52 -6.37 -19.17 24.98
N MET A 53 -5.53 -19.75 25.85
CA MET A 53 -4.16 -19.25 26.09
C MET A 53 -3.21 -19.43 24.90
N ARG A 54 -3.61 -20.20 23.88
CA ARG A 54 -2.89 -20.32 22.62
C ARG A 54 -3.49 -19.43 21.52
N ASP A 55 -4.66 -18.84 21.72
CA ASP A 55 -5.26 -17.92 20.77
C ASP A 55 -4.58 -16.53 20.89
N PRO A 56 -3.96 -16.01 19.81
CA PRO A 56 -3.32 -14.71 19.86
C PRO A 56 -4.29 -13.55 20.15
N LYS A 57 -5.57 -13.65 19.76
CA LYS A 57 -6.60 -12.63 20.04
C LYS A 57 -6.89 -12.56 21.54
N VAL A 58 -6.91 -13.71 22.21
CA VAL A 58 -7.08 -13.78 23.66
C VAL A 58 -5.90 -13.15 24.37
N ARG A 59 -4.67 -13.46 23.95
CA ARG A 59 -3.46 -12.86 24.55
C ARG A 59 -3.43 -11.35 24.38
N GLU A 60 -3.84 -10.84 23.21
CA GLU A 60 -4.00 -9.41 23.00
C GLU A 60 -5.02 -8.80 23.96
N GLN A 61 -6.20 -9.41 24.10
CA GLN A 61 -7.21 -8.89 25.00
C GLN A 61 -6.75 -8.91 26.46
N LEU A 62 -6.02 -9.95 26.89
CA LEU A 62 -5.44 -10.02 28.23
C LEU A 62 -4.39 -8.93 28.47
N GLY A 63 -3.52 -8.67 27.49
CA GLY A 63 -2.57 -7.58 27.54
C GLY A 63 -3.27 -6.22 27.69
N ARG A 64 -4.31 -5.98 26.87
CA ARG A 64 -5.13 -4.76 26.94
C ARG A 64 -5.83 -4.63 28.28
N SER A 65 -6.50 -5.69 28.75
CA SER A 65 -7.21 -5.66 30.03
C SER A 65 -6.27 -5.45 31.22
N THR A 66 -5.05 -5.99 31.18
CA THR A 66 -4.02 -5.73 32.20
C THR A 66 -3.58 -4.26 32.20
N TYR A 67 -3.37 -3.68 31.02
CA TYR A 67 -3.07 -2.26 30.86
C TYR A 67 -4.20 -1.37 31.40
N GLU A 68 -5.44 -1.62 30.97
CA GLU A 68 -6.59 -0.81 31.39
C GLU A 68 -6.88 -0.93 32.88
N ALA A 69 -6.73 -2.12 33.48
CA ALA A 69 -6.86 -2.32 34.92
C ALA A 69 -5.78 -1.56 35.70
N THR A 70 -4.55 -1.52 35.19
CA THR A 70 -3.46 -0.74 35.79
C THR A 70 -3.77 0.75 35.73
N LEU A 71 -4.30 1.22 34.60
CA LEU A 71 -4.69 2.62 34.42
C LEU A 71 -5.84 3.01 35.36
N GLU A 72 -6.86 2.16 35.48
CA GLU A 72 -8.00 2.33 36.40
C GLU A 72 -7.53 2.34 37.87
N TYR A 73 -6.52 1.54 38.23
CA TYR A 73 -5.93 1.59 39.57
C TYR A 73 -5.30 2.95 39.87
N PHE A 74 -4.48 3.49 38.96
CA PHE A 74 -3.85 4.79 39.18
C PHE A 74 -4.83 5.97 39.10
N ASP A 75 -5.96 5.83 38.41
CA ASP A 75 -7.07 6.79 38.49
C ASP A 75 -7.74 6.78 39.86
N ASN A 76 -8.08 5.61 40.36
CA ASN A 76 -8.77 5.48 41.65
C ASN A 76 -7.87 5.77 42.85
N PHE A 77 -6.58 5.42 42.79
CA PHE A 77 -5.67 5.42 43.94
C PHE A 77 -4.40 6.24 43.74
N GLY A 78 -3.98 6.48 42.50
CA GLY A 78 -2.76 7.21 42.15
C GLY A 78 -2.95 8.71 41.93
N GLY A 79 -4.19 9.20 41.93
CA GLY A 79 -4.50 10.62 41.72
C GLY A 79 -4.40 11.08 40.27
N LEU A 80 -4.46 10.16 39.29
CA LEU A 80 -4.67 10.57 37.89
C LEU A 80 -6.02 11.30 37.77
N THR A 81 -6.12 12.23 36.82
CA THR A 81 -7.35 12.94 36.53
C THR A 81 -7.74 12.65 35.09
N ALA A 82 -8.77 11.82 34.89
CA ALA A 82 -9.31 11.43 33.58
C ALA A 82 -8.31 10.63 32.70
N PRO A 83 -7.97 9.39 33.08
CA PRO A 83 -7.13 8.52 32.27
C PRO A 83 -7.73 8.27 30.88
N VAL A 84 -6.84 8.24 29.88
CA VAL A 84 -7.21 7.95 28.49
C VAL A 84 -6.65 6.60 28.08
N THR A 85 -7.51 5.67 27.69
CA THR A 85 -7.06 4.37 27.16
C THR A 85 -6.65 4.51 25.69
N GLN A 86 -5.59 3.82 25.32
CA GLN A 86 -5.10 3.74 23.94
C GLN A 86 -6.21 3.36 22.96
N ALA A 87 -6.27 4.05 21.81
CA ALA A 87 -7.21 3.73 20.74
C ALA A 87 -6.97 2.34 20.12
N SER A 88 -7.98 1.83 19.40
CA SER A 88 -7.85 0.63 18.58
C SER A 88 -7.23 0.90 17.22
N ALA A 89 -6.66 -0.14 16.62
CA ALA A 89 -6.10 -0.10 15.28
C ALA A 89 -7.14 0.41 14.26
N PRO A 90 -6.75 1.26 13.30
CA PRO A 90 -7.59 1.61 12.17
C PRO A 90 -7.97 0.37 11.33
N ILE A 91 -9.17 0.39 10.76
CA ILE A 91 -9.73 -0.68 9.91
C ILE A 91 -10.10 -0.13 8.52
N ASN A 92 -10.53 -0.97 7.57
CA ASN A 92 -10.88 -0.56 6.20
C ASN A 92 -9.73 0.22 5.52
N VAL A 93 -8.48 -0.19 5.76
CA VAL A 93 -7.32 0.53 5.27
C VAL A 93 -7.14 0.27 3.77
N ARG A 94 -6.70 1.30 3.05
CA ARG A 94 -6.42 1.22 1.61
C ARG A 94 -5.39 2.27 1.23
N ALA A 95 -4.59 1.97 0.23
CA ALA A 95 -3.68 2.90 -0.42
C ALA A 95 -3.89 2.87 -1.93
N VAL A 96 -4.20 4.03 -2.51
CA VAL A 96 -4.46 4.21 -3.93
C VAL A 96 -3.63 5.37 -4.48
N SER A 97 -3.31 5.34 -5.76
CA SER A 97 -2.68 6.47 -6.46
C SER A 97 -3.57 6.91 -7.61
N ALA A 98 -3.95 8.20 -7.61
CA ALA A 98 -4.75 8.82 -8.68
C ALA A 98 -3.90 9.74 -9.57
N ALA A 99 -2.67 10.05 -9.17
CA ALA A 99 -1.74 10.92 -9.88
C ALA A 99 -0.30 10.48 -9.62
N SER A 100 0.56 10.70 -10.61
CA SER A 100 2.00 10.41 -10.50
C SER A 100 2.61 11.16 -9.32
N GLY A 101 3.35 10.43 -8.49
CA GLY A 101 4.02 10.92 -7.28
C GLY A 101 3.11 11.14 -6.07
N GLU A 102 1.81 10.84 -6.17
CA GLU A 102 0.84 11.01 -5.09
C GLU A 102 0.22 9.68 -4.67
N VAL A 103 0.11 9.50 -3.34
CA VAL A 103 -0.53 8.36 -2.69
C VAL A 103 -1.62 8.87 -1.76
N THR A 104 -2.84 8.38 -1.94
CA THR A 104 -3.92 8.57 -0.95
C THR A 104 -4.05 7.32 -0.10
N VAL A 105 -3.74 7.47 1.19
CA VAL A 105 -4.01 6.44 2.22
C VAL A 105 -5.34 6.78 2.87
N SER A 106 -6.21 5.80 3.06
CA SER A 106 -7.52 5.97 3.69
C SER A 106 -7.83 4.84 4.65
N TRP A 107 -8.64 5.12 5.66
CA TRP A 107 -8.97 4.18 6.74
C TRP A 107 -10.33 4.54 7.38
N SER A 108 -10.75 3.73 8.33
CA SER A 108 -11.80 4.05 9.31
C SER A 108 -11.19 3.99 10.71
N ALA A 109 -11.69 4.82 11.63
CA ALA A 109 -11.30 4.71 13.03
C ALA A 109 -11.67 3.32 13.58
N GLY A 110 -10.81 2.75 14.42
CA GLY A 110 -11.06 1.46 15.07
C GLY A 110 -12.25 1.50 16.04
N PRO A 111 -12.76 0.34 16.47
CA PRO A 111 -13.85 0.26 17.44
C PRO A 111 -13.46 0.88 18.79
N THR A 112 -14.46 1.34 19.54
CA THR A 112 -14.29 1.96 20.86
C THR A 112 -15.01 1.16 21.95
N GLY A 113 -14.86 1.57 23.21
CA GLY A 113 -15.48 0.91 24.36
C GLY A 113 -14.52 -0.09 24.98
N VAL A 114 -14.84 -1.38 24.92
CA VAL A 114 -13.98 -2.46 25.44
C VAL A 114 -12.65 -2.60 24.68
N PHE A 115 -12.53 -1.94 23.52
CA PHE A 115 -11.33 -1.91 22.70
C PHE A 115 -10.51 -0.61 22.87
N GLY A 116 -10.92 0.28 23.79
CA GLY A 116 -10.25 1.55 24.06
C GLY A 116 -11.09 2.78 23.72
N GLN A 117 -10.54 3.96 24.00
CA GLN A 117 -11.18 5.24 23.71
C GLN A 117 -10.93 5.72 22.28
N ALA A 118 -11.70 6.71 21.85
CA ALA A 118 -11.63 7.24 20.49
C ALA A 118 -10.25 7.83 20.16
N ALA A 119 -9.88 7.73 18.88
CA ALA A 119 -8.72 8.42 18.33
C ALA A 119 -8.95 9.94 18.31
N THR A 120 -7.88 10.71 18.51
CA THR A 120 -7.84 12.17 18.32
C THR A 120 -7.01 12.57 17.10
N GLY A 121 -6.27 11.62 16.52
CA GLY A 121 -5.53 11.76 15.27
C GLY A 121 -4.98 10.40 14.83
N PHE A 122 -4.18 10.40 13.77
CA PHE A 122 -3.57 9.21 13.17
C PHE A 122 -2.12 9.51 12.78
N ARG A 123 -1.30 8.47 12.65
CA ARG A 123 0.03 8.57 12.05
C ARG A 123 0.18 7.56 10.93
N ILE A 124 0.69 8.03 9.79
CA ILE A 124 0.86 7.23 8.58
C ILE A 124 2.33 6.96 8.40
N TYR A 125 2.71 5.70 8.60
CA TYR A 125 4.08 5.25 8.41
C TYR A 125 4.30 4.83 6.97
N ALA A 126 5.42 5.24 6.37
CA ALA A 126 5.83 4.85 5.03
C ALA A 126 7.08 3.97 5.05
N SER A 127 7.23 3.11 4.04
CA SER A 127 8.37 2.22 3.88
C SER A 127 8.67 1.97 2.39
N THR A 128 9.95 1.74 2.08
CA THR A 128 10.41 1.33 0.74
C THR A 128 10.54 -0.18 0.59
N ASN A 129 10.40 -0.94 1.67
CA ASN A 129 10.56 -2.41 1.65
C ASN A 129 9.44 -3.17 2.38
N GLY A 130 8.52 -2.47 3.04
CA GLY A 130 7.38 -3.07 3.75
C GLY A 130 7.68 -3.56 5.17
N TYR A 131 8.95 -3.49 5.62
CA TYR A 131 9.39 -4.02 6.91
C TYR A 131 10.02 -2.95 7.81
N GLY A 132 10.84 -2.06 7.25
CA GLY A 132 11.40 -0.91 7.94
C GLY A 132 10.59 0.35 7.63
N PHE A 133 9.93 0.91 8.63
CA PHE A 133 9.08 2.11 8.48
C PHE A 133 9.76 3.37 9.01
N ASP A 134 9.41 4.51 8.44
CA ASP A 134 9.91 5.83 8.82
C ASP A 134 9.30 6.35 10.16
N GLY A 135 9.51 7.63 10.48
CA GLY A 135 8.92 8.27 11.67
C GLY A 135 7.42 8.58 11.56
N GLY A 136 6.83 8.36 10.39
CA GLY A 136 5.44 8.60 10.05
C GLY A 136 5.04 10.07 9.91
N THR A 137 3.93 10.29 9.19
CA THR A 137 3.27 11.59 9.01
C THR A 137 2.07 11.71 9.94
N LEU A 138 2.05 12.75 10.78
CA LEU A 138 0.94 13.03 11.70
C LEU A 138 -0.27 13.61 10.95
N VAL A 139 -1.44 13.05 11.20
CA VAL A 139 -2.73 13.49 10.66
C VAL A 139 -3.66 13.82 11.82
N ALA A 140 -3.96 15.11 12.01
CA ALA A 140 -4.80 15.55 13.12
C ALA A 140 -6.29 15.26 12.88
N GLY A 141 -7.04 15.07 13.97
CA GLY A 141 -8.50 14.94 13.96
C GLY A 141 -8.96 13.48 13.96
N GLY A 142 -9.69 13.09 15.00
CA GLY A 142 -10.24 11.73 15.15
C GLY A 142 -11.30 11.33 14.11
N ALA A 143 -11.88 12.31 13.42
CA ALA A 143 -12.82 12.10 12.32
C ALA A 143 -12.14 12.03 10.94
N THR A 144 -10.84 12.32 10.86
CA THR A 144 -10.08 12.26 9.61
C THR A 144 -9.90 10.81 9.18
N ASN A 145 -10.18 10.52 7.92
CA ASN A 145 -10.25 9.15 7.39
C ASN A 145 -9.41 8.94 6.12
N ALA A 146 -8.67 9.96 5.69
CA ALA A 146 -7.77 9.89 4.55
C ALA A 146 -6.69 10.98 4.63
N VAL A 147 -5.56 10.72 3.97
CA VAL A 147 -4.53 11.72 3.66
C VAL A 147 -3.91 11.42 2.30
N THR A 148 -3.64 12.48 1.52
CA THR A 148 -2.86 12.39 0.29
C THR A 148 -1.44 12.88 0.59
N LEU A 149 -0.47 12.02 0.34
CA LEU A 149 0.96 12.24 0.52
C LEU A 149 1.62 12.35 -0.86
N SER A 150 2.62 13.20 -0.99
CA SER A 150 3.31 13.47 -2.26
C SER A 150 4.82 13.29 -2.14
N GLY A 151 5.51 13.26 -3.29
CA GLY A 151 6.97 13.12 -3.35
C GLY A 151 7.47 11.69 -3.42
N TYR A 152 6.61 10.75 -3.83
CA TYR A 152 6.98 9.36 -4.06
C TYR A 152 7.50 9.17 -5.49
N ASP A 153 8.49 8.30 -5.67
CA ASP A 153 8.94 7.91 -7.00
C ASP A 153 7.84 7.07 -7.69
N PRO A 154 7.28 7.51 -8.83
CA PRO A 154 6.25 6.76 -9.54
C PRO A 154 6.76 5.41 -10.07
N ALA A 155 8.07 5.21 -10.19
CA ALA A 155 8.64 3.95 -10.66
C ALA A 155 8.84 2.91 -9.56
N LEU A 156 8.56 3.22 -8.29
CA LEU A 156 8.86 2.32 -7.16
C LEU A 156 7.60 1.99 -6.34
N PRO A 157 7.51 0.76 -5.79
CA PRO A 157 6.50 0.43 -4.80
C PRO A 157 6.84 1.04 -3.44
N TYR A 158 5.83 1.58 -2.77
CA TYR A 158 5.88 2.05 -1.39
C TYR A 158 4.84 1.33 -0.55
N TYR A 159 5.10 1.27 0.75
CA TYR A 159 4.30 0.52 1.70
C TYR A 159 3.87 1.40 2.88
N PHE A 160 2.63 1.23 3.32
CA PHE A 160 2.02 2.10 4.32
C PHE A 160 1.30 1.32 5.40
N LYS A 161 1.36 1.82 6.64
CA LYS A 161 0.51 1.37 7.75
C LYS A 161 -0.01 2.58 8.52
N VAL A 162 -1.21 2.45 9.10
CA VAL A 162 -1.89 3.52 9.83
C VAL A 162 -1.99 3.12 11.30
N VAL A 163 -1.63 4.02 12.20
CA VAL A 163 -1.93 3.90 13.65
C VAL A 163 -2.88 5.00 14.08
N ALA A 164 -3.77 4.70 15.03
CA ALA A 164 -4.59 5.68 15.71
C ALA A 164 -3.82 6.27 16.90
N LEU A 165 -4.03 7.55 17.19
CA LEU A 165 -3.40 8.27 18.28
C LEU A 165 -4.46 8.83 19.21
N ASN A 166 -4.20 8.76 20.53
CA ASN A 166 -4.84 9.62 21.52
C ASN A 166 -3.87 9.86 22.69
N ALA A 167 -4.34 10.49 23.77
CA ALA A 167 -3.49 10.75 24.94
C ALA A 167 -3.03 9.46 25.66
N GLY A 168 -3.67 8.32 25.38
CA GLY A 168 -3.24 6.99 25.85
C GLY A 168 -2.13 6.35 25.02
N GLY A 169 -1.71 6.96 23.90
CA GLY A 169 -0.61 6.50 23.05
C GLY A 169 -1.02 6.17 21.61
N GLU A 170 -0.13 5.47 20.91
CA GLU A 170 -0.38 4.99 19.53
C GLU A 170 -0.93 3.57 19.55
N SER A 171 -2.02 3.28 18.85
CA SER A 171 -2.60 1.94 18.73
C SER A 171 -1.64 0.93 18.08
N LYS A 172 -2.05 -0.35 18.03
CA LYS A 172 -1.50 -1.27 17.03
C LYS A 172 -1.69 -0.70 15.61
N ALA A 173 -0.79 -1.07 14.70
CA ALA A 173 -0.89 -0.69 13.30
C ALA A 173 -1.98 -1.49 12.59
N SER A 174 -2.55 -0.88 11.54
CA SER A 174 -3.26 -1.61 10.50
C SER A 174 -2.34 -2.62 9.80
N GLU A 175 -2.93 -3.49 8.99
CA GLU A 175 -2.22 -4.22 7.94
C GLU A 175 -1.45 -3.29 6.99
N VAL A 176 -0.46 -3.85 6.28
CA VAL A 176 0.42 -3.11 5.37
C VAL A 176 -0.19 -3.00 3.98
N MET A 177 -0.36 -1.79 3.50
CA MET A 177 -0.82 -1.50 2.14
C MET A 177 0.36 -1.23 1.21
N ALA A 178 0.34 -1.79 0.01
CA ALA A 178 1.30 -1.49 -1.04
C ALA A 178 0.70 -0.55 -2.10
N VAL A 179 1.51 0.32 -2.69
CA VAL A 179 1.09 1.19 -3.80
C VAL A 179 2.27 1.54 -4.70
N VAL A 180 2.03 1.62 -6.01
CA VAL A 180 2.97 2.23 -6.96
C VAL A 180 2.37 3.56 -7.39
N ALA A 181 3.06 4.65 -7.09
CA ALA A 181 2.52 6.01 -7.19
C ALA A 181 2.60 6.59 -8.62
N ASN A 182 2.28 5.83 -9.67
CA ASN A 182 2.42 6.29 -11.06
C ASN A 182 1.13 6.90 -11.65
N GLY A 183 -0.02 6.79 -10.96
CA GLY A 183 -1.32 7.25 -11.48
C GLY A 183 -1.68 6.64 -12.85
N GLY A 184 -1.13 5.46 -13.16
CA GLY A 184 -1.20 4.83 -14.48
C GLY A 184 -2.58 4.31 -14.86
N VAL A 185 -2.75 4.06 -16.16
CA VAL A 185 -4.01 3.55 -16.75
C VAL A 185 -4.26 2.07 -16.45
N GLN A 186 -3.21 1.24 -16.36
CA GLN A 186 -3.32 -0.16 -15.91
C GLN A 186 -3.36 -0.21 -14.39
N ARG A 187 -4.53 -0.45 -13.82
CA ARG A 187 -4.80 -0.42 -12.39
C ARG A 187 -4.99 -1.83 -11.86
N VAL A 188 -3.99 -2.32 -11.12
CA VAL A 188 -4.10 -3.57 -10.35
C VAL A 188 -4.48 -3.25 -8.92
N LEU A 189 -5.52 -3.93 -8.43
CA LEU A 189 -5.90 -3.92 -7.02
C LEU A 189 -5.41 -5.20 -6.35
N ILE A 190 -4.62 -5.07 -5.28
CA ILE A 190 -4.38 -6.13 -4.33
C ILE A 190 -5.45 -6.03 -3.25
N VAL A 191 -6.21 -7.09 -3.04
CA VAL A 191 -7.14 -7.23 -1.92
C VAL A 191 -6.50 -8.17 -0.91
N ASN A 192 -6.20 -7.67 0.28
CA ASN A 192 -5.85 -8.54 1.39
C ASN A 192 -7.13 -8.99 2.07
N GLY A 193 -7.46 -10.27 1.94
CA GLY A 193 -8.59 -10.88 2.63
C GLY A 193 -8.15 -12.01 3.55
N PHE A 194 -6.89 -12.03 3.98
CA PHE A 194 -6.40 -13.00 4.95
C PHE A 194 -6.46 -12.38 6.36
N ASP A 195 -7.54 -12.67 7.05
CA ASP A 195 -7.92 -12.20 8.39
C ASP A 195 -7.77 -13.28 9.46
N ARG A 196 -7.74 -14.56 9.05
CA ARG A 196 -7.60 -15.70 9.95
C ARG A 196 -6.37 -15.51 10.82
N PHE A 197 -6.63 -15.52 12.13
CA PHE A 197 -5.65 -15.26 13.16
C PHE A 197 -6.08 -15.97 14.45
N GLU A 198 -5.77 -17.25 14.52
CA GLU A 198 -6.27 -18.14 15.57
C GLU A 198 -5.27 -19.25 15.94
N ARG A 199 -5.53 -19.94 17.06
CA ARG A 199 -4.53 -20.85 17.67
C ARG A 199 -4.12 -22.04 16.79
N THR A 200 -4.96 -22.44 15.84
CA THR A 200 -4.73 -23.59 14.96
C THR A 200 -3.64 -23.30 13.94
N GLN A 201 -3.43 -22.03 13.59
CA GLN A 201 -2.35 -21.56 12.72
C GLN A 201 -1.06 -21.22 13.47
N ASN A 202 -1.02 -21.51 14.77
CA ASN A 202 0.22 -21.28 15.51
C ASN A 202 1.33 -22.18 14.99
N PHE A 203 2.51 -21.60 14.89
CA PHE A 203 3.71 -22.36 14.61
C PHE A 203 3.88 -23.52 15.61
N ARG A 204 4.12 -24.72 15.09
CA ARG A 204 4.33 -25.94 15.90
C ARG A 204 5.74 -26.44 15.70
N TYR A 205 6.45 -26.77 16.77
CA TYR A 205 7.81 -27.32 16.68
C TYR A 205 8.02 -28.53 17.59
N PRO A 206 9.03 -29.38 17.30
CA PRO A 206 9.30 -30.59 18.07
C PRO A 206 9.54 -30.31 19.56
N TYR A 207 8.82 -31.02 20.42
CA TYR A 207 8.99 -30.98 21.87
C TYR A 207 8.74 -32.36 22.49
N ALA A 208 9.70 -32.86 23.26
CA ALA A 208 9.76 -34.27 23.67
C ALA A 208 8.68 -34.70 24.68
N HIS A 209 7.91 -33.76 25.24
CA HIS A 209 7.02 -34.01 26.37
C HIS A 209 5.53 -33.84 26.04
N THR A 210 5.17 -33.77 24.75
CA THR A 210 3.77 -33.74 24.29
C THR A 210 3.38 -35.06 23.64
N GLY A 211 2.08 -35.37 23.62
CA GLY A 211 1.57 -36.66 23.12
C GLY A 211 1.80 -36.90 21.63
N ASP A 212 1.89 -35.83 20.84
CA ASP A 212 2.20 -35.83 19.41
C ASP A 212 3.64 -35.38 19.10
N GLY A 213 4.43 -35.07 20.13
CA GLY A 213 5.81 -34.60 20.00
C GLY A 213 5.95 -33.18 19.45
N LEU A 214 4.86 -32.39 19.38
CA LEU A 214 4.87 -31.00 18.94
C LEU A 214 4.33 -30.04 20.02
N VAL A 215 4.73 -28.77 19.99
CA VAL A 215 4.16 -27.74 20.87
C VAL A 215 3.92 -26.44 20.10
N ASP A 216 2.82 -25.76 20.43
CA ASP A 216 2.39 -24.52 19.78
C ASP A 216 3.18 -23.31 20.33
N ARG A 217 3.64 -22.44 19.43
CA ARG A 217 4.20 -21.12 19.74
C ARG A 217 3.29 -20.04 19.19
N VAL A 218 2.83 -19.17 20.08
CA VAL A 218 2.00 -18.02 19.72
C VAL A 218 2.91 -16.87 19.26
N TRP A 219 3.48 -17.03 18.07
CA TRP A 219 4.24 -15.98 17.40
C TRP A 219 3.39 -15.39 16.29
N SER A 220 2.83 -14.21 16.51
CA SER A 220 1.85 -13.60 15.60
C SER A 220 2.35 -13.52 14.15
N ARG A 221 3.64 -13.20 13.94
CA ARG A 221 4.27 -13.12 12.61
C ARG A 221 4.22 -14.43 11.81
N TYR A 222 4.15 -15.58 12.48
CA TYR A 222 4.08 -16.91 11.86
C TYR A 222 2.68 -17.50 11.84
N ASN A 223 1.70 -16.74 12.31
CA ASN A 223 0.29 -17.06 12.24
C ASN A 223 -0.31 -16.26 11.06
N ASN A 224 -0.36 -14.94 11.22
CA ASN A 224 -0.68 -13.97 10.17
C ASN A 224 0.10 -12.68 10.45
N SER A 225 0.99 -12.30 9.53
CA SER A 225 1.81 -11.08 9.67
C SER A 225 1.14 -9.81 9.16
N PHE A 226 -0.01 -9.93 8.48
CA PHE A 226 -0.78 -8.80 7.92
C PHE A 226 0.04 -7.90 6.98
N ASP A 227 1.11 -8.44 6.38
CA ASP A 227 2.03 -7.73 5.49
C ASP A 227 2.17 -8.37 4.10
N TYR A 228 1.29 -9.32 3.74
CA TYR A 228 1.41 -10.13 2.52
C TYR A 228 1.25 -9.37 1.20
N ALA A 229 0.67 -8.16 1.24
CA ALA A 229 0.70 -7.23 0.12
C ALA A 229 2.14 -6.86 -0.30
N VAL A 230 3.11 -6.96 0.61
CA VAL A 230 4.52 -6.72 0.33
C VAL A 230 5.06 -7.72 -0.69
N GLN A 231 4.88 -9.03 -0.45
CA GLN A 231 5.35 -10.09 -1.35
C GLN A 231 4.66 -9.99 -2.72
N MET A 232 3.36 -9.69 -2.74
CA MET A 232 2.57 -9.56 -3.96
C MET A 232 3.03 -8.37 -4.81
N ALA A 233 3.05 -7.16 -4.23
CA ALA A 233 3.45 -5.95 -4.94
C ALA A 233 4.91 -6.00 -5.41
N ALA A 234 5.81 -6.55 -4.60
CA ALA A 234 7.20 -6.74 -5.00
C ALA A 234 7.34 -7.71 -6.19
N ALA A 235 6.54 -8.78 -6.23
CA ALA A 235 6.54 -9.72 -7.35
C ALA A 235 5.93 -9.11 -8.63
N ILE A 236 4.84 -8.35 -8.52
CA ILE A 236 4.26 -7.61 -9.65
C ILE A 236 5.29 -6.62 -10.18
N HIS A 237 5.88 -5.80 -9.33
CA HIS A 237 6.85 -4.79 -9.74
C HIS A 237 8.10 -5.42 -10.41
N ALA A 238 8.57 -6.56 -9.91
CA ALA A 238 9.69 -7.27 -10.52
C ALA A 238 9.38 -7.82 -11.92
N GLY A 239 8.16 -8.28 -12.17
CA GLY A 239 7.73 -8.82 -13.47
C GLY A 239 7.13 -7.78 -14.43
N ALA A 240 6.64 -6.66 -13.90
CA ALA A 240 5.88 -5.64 -14.62
C ALA A 240 6.02 -4.27 -13.93
N PRO A 241 7.19 -3.61 -14.04
CA PRO A 241 7.52 -2.42 -13.25
C PRO A 241 6.62 -1.20 -13.52
N ASN A 242 5.94 -1.15 -14.66
CA ASN A 242 5.09 -0.02 -15.06
C ASN A 242 3.61 -0.15 -14.63
N VAL A 243 3.22 -1.27 -14.02
CA VAL A 243 1.84 -1.51 -13.60
C VAL A 243 1.51 -0.69 -12.35
N ALA A 244 0.42 0.07 -12.38
CA ALA A 244 -0.07 0.75 -11.18
C ALA A 244 -0.63 -0.28 -10.20
N VAL A 245 -0.14 -0.26 -8.97
CA VAL A 245 -0.61 -1.15 -7.90
C VAL A 245 -1.29 -0.28 -6.84
N SER A 246 -2.47 -0.69 -6.43
CA SER A 246 -3.16 -0.20 -5.23
C SER A 246 -3.48 -1.38 -4.33
N THR A 247 -3.61 -1.16 -3.03
CA THR A 247 -3.98 -2.20 -2.06
C THR A 247 -5.16 -1.76 -1.22
N THR A 248 -6.01 -2.72 -0.85
CA THR A 248 -7.14 -2.51 0.05
C THR A 248 -7.35 -3.71 0.94
N SER A 249 -7.89 -3.46 2.14
CA SER A 249 -8.54 -4.51 2.93
C SER A 249 -9.79 -5.05 2.19
N ASN A 250 -10.12 -6.30 2.43
CA ASN A 250 -11.35 -6.92 1.96
C ASN A 250 -12.61 -6.24 2.55
N GLU A 251 -12.57 -5.71 3.78
CA GLU A 251 -13.71 -4.98 4.35
C GLU A 251 -14.03 -3.66 3.64
N ALA A 252 -13.02 -3.02 3.06
CA ALA A 252 -13.23 -1.87 2.18
C ALA A 252 -13.93 -2.29 0.87
N VAL A 253 -13.73 -3.52 0.39
CA VAL A 253 -14.54 -4.10 -0.70
C VAL A 253 -15.96 -4.38 -0.21
N ILE A 254 -16.14 -5.04 0.95
CA ILE A 254 -17.45 -5.38 1.53
C ILE A 254 -18.32 -4.13 1.72
N SER A 255 -17.77 -3.10 2.37
CA SER A 255 -18.45 -1.83 2.66
C SER A 255 -18.79 -1.01 1.39
N GLY A 256 -18.17 -1.32 0.25
CA GLY A 256 -18.36 -0.59 -1.00
C GLY A 256 -17.50 0.68 -1.12
N ALA A 257 -16.51 0.85 -0.23
CA ALA A 257 -15.51 1.91 -0.36
C ALA A 257 -14.61 1.69 -1.59
N ILE A 258 -14.48 0.44 -2.05
CA ILE A 258 -13.82 0.07 -3.30
C ILE A 258 -14.82 -0.59 -4.25
N ASN A 259 -14.77 -0.15 -5.52
CA ASN A 259 -15.45 -0.81 -6.63
C ASN A 259 -14.41 -1.57 -7.48
N LEU A 260 -14.56 -2.89 -7.59
CA LEU A 260 -13.63 -3.75 -8.34
C LEU A 260 -13.58 -3.39 -9.83
N ASN A 261 -14.67 -2.89 -10.40
CA ASN A 261 -14.73 -2.47 -11.81
C ASN A 261 -13.87 -1.24 -12.13
N ASN A 262 -13.28 -0.59 -11.12
CA ASN A 262 -12.29 0.46 -11.32
C ASN A 262 -10.87 -0.10 -11.57
N TYR A 263 -10.69 -1.42 -11.70
CA TYR A 263 -9.39 -2.05 -11.83
C TYR A 263 -9.37 -3.07 -12.97
N ASP A 264 -8.29 -3.06 -13.75
CA ASP A 264 -8.10 -3.97 -14.89
C ASP A 264 -7.84 -5.40 -14.43
N ALA A 265 -7.25 -5.56 -13.25
CA ALA A 265 -7.13 -6.84 -12.57
C ALA A 265 -7.21 -6.70 -11.05
N VAL A 266 -7.73 -7.75 -10.42
CA VAL A 266 -7.82 -7.90 -8.96
C VAL A 266 -6.98 -9.11 -8.54
N MET A 267 -6.08 -8.91 -7.59
CA MET A 267 -5.24 -9.94 -6.99
C MET A 267 -5.71 -10.15 -5.54
N TRP A 268 -6.37 -11.27 -5.27
CA TRP A 268 -6.98 -11.54 -3.98
C TRP A 268 -6.15 -12.53 -3.17
N ILE A 269 -5.66 -12.08 -2.02
CA ILE A 269 -4.88 -12.88 -1.07
C ILE A 269 -5.85 -13.44 -0.03
N LEU A 270 -5.91 -14.77 0.08
CA LEU A 270 -6.74 -15.45 1.09
C LEU A 270 -5.92 -16.20 2.12
N GLY A 271 -4.61 -16.37 1.94
CA GLY A 271 -3.81 -17.14 2.88
C GLY A 271 -4.43 -18.50 3.21
N GLU A 272 -4.64 -18.77 4.50
CA GLU A 272 -5.40 -19.93 4.98
C GLU A 272 -6.81 -19.61 5.48
N GLU A 273 -7.45 -18.57 4.94
CA GLU A 273 -8.89 -18.34 5.12
C GLU A 273 -9.66 -19.64 4.94
N SER A 274 -10.62 -19.88 5.83
CA SER A 274 -11.44 -21.09 5.85
C SER A 274 -12.76 -20.79 6.55
N THR A 275 -13.54 -21.82 6.82
CA THR A 275 -14.91 -21.77 7.37
C THR A 275 -15.16 -20.85 8.57
N THR A 276 -14.15 -20.57 9.40
CA THR A 276 -14.34 -19.75 10.62
C THR A 276 -14.33 -18.25 10.35
N THR A 277 -13.66 -17.82 9.28
CA THR A 277 -13.52 -16.42 8.89
C THR A 277 -14.13 -16.11 7.50
N ASP A 278 -14.78 -17.11 6.90
CA ASP A 278 -15.42 -17.10 5.58
C ASP A 278 -14.44 -16.77 4.43
N THR A 279 -14.00 -17.80 3.71
CA THR A 279 -13.33 -17.64 2.43
C THR A 279 -14.29 -17.02 1.43
N PHE A 280 -14.11 -15.74 1.09
CA PHE A 280 -15.10 -14.95 0.36
C PHE A 280 -16.49 -15.03 1.02
N ASN A 281 -16.85 -14.06 1.86
CA ASN A 281 -18.21 -13.98 2.35
C ASN A 281 -19.22 -13.67 1.23
N ALA A 282 -20.51 -13.80 1.52
CA ALA A 282 -21.58 -13.63 0.53
C ALA A 282 -21.54 -12.29 -0.26
N THR A 283 -21.09 -11.20 0.37
CA THR A 283 -20.96 -9.88 -0.29
C THR A 283 -19.79 -9.87 -1.26
N GLU A 284 -18.66 -10.45 -0.87
CA GLU A 284 -17.46 -10.55 -1.71
C GLU A 284 -17.68 -11.49 -2.88
N GLN A 285 -18.35 -12.63 -2.66
CA GLN A 285 -18.77 -13.54 -3.73
C GLN A 285 -19.61 -12.79 -4.77
N THR A 286 -20.61 -12.02 -4.31
CA THR A 286 -21.49 -11.25 -5.20
C THR A 286 -20.73 -10.20 -6.01
N LYS A 287 -19.86 -9.43 -5.35
CA LYS A 287 -19.07 -8.36 -6.01
C LYS A 287 -18.04 -8.92 -6.99
N THR A 288 -17.39 -10.03 -6.62
CA THR A 288 -16.41 -10.71 -7.46
C THR A 288 -17.07 -11.36 -8.66
N ALA A 289 -18.21 -12.03 -8.49
CA ALA A 289 -18.99 -12.58 -9.60
C ALA A 289 -19.45 -11.48 -10.57
N ALA A 290 -19.89 -10.32 -10.06
CA ALA A 290 -20.27 -9.18 -10.88
C ALA A 290 -19.08 -8.59 -11.67
N TYR A 291 -17.90 -8.54 -11.06
CA TYR A 291 -16.65 -8.12 -11.71
C TYR A 291 -16.27 -9.07 -12.85
N MET A 292 -16.27 -10.38 -12.59
CA MET A 292 -15.98 -11.40 -13.60
C MET A 292 -16.99 -11.41 -14.74
N ALA A 293 -18.28 -11.20 -14.45
CA ALA A 293 -19.32 -11.10 -15.48
C ALA A 293 -19.10 -9.93 -16.46
N GLN A 294 -18.37 -8.89 -16.05
CA GLN A 294 -18.06 -7.69 -16.85
C GLN A 294 -16.71 -7.77 -17.59
N GLY A 295 -16.09 -8.95 -17.65
CA GLY A 295 -14.80 -9.11 -18.32
C GLY A 295 -13.59 -8.88 -17.40
N GLY A 296 -13.80 -8.87 -16.08
CA GLY A 296 -12.74 -8.70 -15.08
C GLY A 296 -11.66 -9.78 -15.15
N LYS A 297 -10.47 -9.44 -14.63
CA LYS A 297 -9.30 -10.33 -14.55
C LYS A 297 -8.97 -10.59 -13.08
N LEU A 298 -9.04 -11.84 -12.65
CA LEU A 298 -8.94 -12.20 -11.25
C LEU A 298 -7.80 -13.20 -11.01
N PHE A 299 -6.88 -12.85 -10.13
CA PHE A 299 -5.96 -13.79 -9.51
C PHE A 299 -6.41 -14.06 -8.08
N VAL A 300 -6.50 -15.33 -7.67
CA VAL A 300 -6.81 -15.71 -6.28
C VAL A 300 -5.81 -16.75 -5.79
N SER A 301 -5.36 -16.65 -4.55
CA SER A 301 -4.51 -17.68 -3.94
C SER A 301 -4.82 -17.92 -2.46
N GLY A 302 -4.91 -19.19 -2.08
CA GLY A 302 -5.12 -19.64 -0.69
C GLY A 302 -5.26 -21.17 -0.61
N SER A 303 -5.08 -21.77 0.56
CA SER A 303 -5.04 -23.24 0.74
C SER A 303 -6.39 -23.91 0.96
N GLU A 304 -7.40 -23.20 1.44
CA GLU A 304 -8.67 -23.78 1.94
C GLU A 304 -9.91 -23.26 1.19
N ILE A 305 -9.68 -22.66 0.02
CA ILE A 305 -10.73 -22.03 -0.80
C ILE A 305 -11.81 -23.03 -1.21
N ALA A 306 -11.39 -24.20 -1.68
CA ALA A 306 -12.28 -25.23 -2.18
C ALA A 306 -12.93 -26.01 -1.03
N TRP A 307 -12.19 -26.25 0.06
CA TRP A 307 -12.76 -26.83 1.28
C TRP A 307 -13.94 -26.00 1.79
N ASP A 308 -13.73 -24.70 2.00
CA ASP A 308 -14.76 -23.84 2.57
C ASP A 308 -15.93 -23.62 1.60
N LEU A 309 -15.64 -23.13 0.39
CA LEU A 309 -16.69 -22.74 -0.54
C LEU A 309 -17.50 -23.93 -1.06
N ASP A 310 -16.84 -25.06 -1.38
CA ASP A 310 -17.49 -26.20 -2.04
C ASP A 310 -17.80 -27.32 -1.04
N ALA A 311 -16.78 -27.86 -0.36
CA ALA A 311 -16.95 -29.03 0.50
C ALA A 311 -17.80 -28.74 1.75
N GLN A 312 -17.66 -27.56 2.35
CA GLN A 312 -18.44 -27.09 3.50
C GLN A 312 -19.69 -26.29 3.09
N GLY A 313 -19.81 -25.95 1.81
CA GLY A 313 -20.98 -25.28 1.25
C GLY A 313 -21.05 -23.78 1.55
N GLY A 314 -19.91 -23.11 1.78
CA GLY A 314 -19.83 -21.66 1.97
C GLY A 314 -20.17 -20.84 0.71
N GLY A 315 -20.13 -21.45 -0.47
CA GLY A 315 -20.42 -20.77 -1.74
C GLY A 315 -20.18 -21.62 -2.98
N ALA A 316 -20.67 -22.88 -3.00
CA ALA A 316 -20.33 -23.84 -4.06
C ALA A 316 -20.63 -23.33 -5.47
N ALA A 317 -21.77 -22.64 -5.66
CA ALA A 317 -22.10 -22.02 -6.94
C ALA A 317 -21.09 -20.93 -7.35
N PHE A 318 -20.64 -20.10 -6.41
CA PHE A 318 -19.59 -19.12 -6.67
C PHE A 318 -18.27 -19.81 -7.06
N PHE A 319 -17.86 -20.83 -6.31
CA PHE A 319 -16.64 -21.59 -6.58
C PHE A 319 -16.68 -22.29 -7.95
N ASN A 320 -17.77 -23.01 -8.24
CA ASN A 320 -17.93 -23.77 -9.48
C ASN A 320 -18.17 -22.87 -10.70
N ASP A 321 -19.03 -21.86 -10.59
CA ASP A 321 -19.46 -21.06 -11.74
C ASP A 321 -18.56 -19.84 -11.99
N THR A 322 -18.02 -19.21 -10.92
CA THR A 322 -17.17 -18.02 -11.01
C THR A 322 -15.69 -18.38 -10.94
N LEU A 323 -15.27 -19.16 -9.94
CA LEU A 323 -13.87 -19.59 -9.81
C LEU A 323 -13.53 -20.82 -10.66
N LYS A 324 -14.50 -21.39 -11.40
CA LYS A 324 -14.29 -22.43 -12.41
C LYS A 324 -13.52 -23.65 -11.89
N ALA A 325 -13.74 -24.03 -10.64
CA ALA A 325 -13.08 -25.16 -10.01
C ALA A 325 -14.08 -26.09 -9.31
N ASP A 326 -13.64 -27.32 -9.05
CA ASP A 326 -14.38 -28.37 -8.34
C ASP A 326 -13.46 -28.96 -7.25
N TYR A 327 -13.98 -29.13 -6.03
CA TYR A 327 -13.19 -29.64 -4.91
C TYR A 327 -12.83 -31.13 -5.10
N VAL A 328 -11.60 -31.50 -4.75
CA VAL A 328 -11.13 -32.89 -4.78
C VAL A 328 -10.76 -33.39 -3.39
N ALA A 329 -9.92 -32.64 -2.67
CA ALA A 329 -9.50 -33.01 -1.33
C ALA A 329 -8.87 -31.83 -0.58
N ASP A 330 -9.05 -31.86 0.72
CA ASP A 330 -8.58 -30.89 1.73
C ASP A 330 -7.05 -30.83 1.90
N ASP A 331 -6.32 -31.80 1.37
CA ASP A 331 -4.85 -31.81 1.47
C ASP A 331 -4.20 -32.49 0.26
N ALA A 332 -3.28 -31.76 -0.36
CA ALA A 332 -2.43 -32.25 -1.43
C ALA A 332 -1.41 -33.29 -0.98
N GLY A 333 -1.00 -33.27 0.30
CA GLY A 333 0.03 -34.13 0.89
C GLY A 333 1.43 -33.83 0.37
N THR A 334 1.65 -32.65 -0.24
CA THR A 334 2.93 -32.22 -0.80
C THR A 334 2.98 -30.71 -0.95
N TYR A 335 4.20 -30.17 -0.90
CA TYR A 335 4.50 -28.74 -1.07
C TYR A 335 5.16 -28.43 -2.41
N ASN A 336 5.28 -29.44 -3.29
CA ASN A 336 5.97 -29.34 -4.55
C ASN A 336 4.96 -29.24 -5.69
N VAL A 337 5.12 -28.20 -6.51
CA VAL A 337 4.27 -27.93 -7.68
C VAL A 337 5.11 -27.83 -8.95
N ALA A 338 4.48 -28.22 -10.06
CA ALA A 338 5.05 -28.09 -11.39
C ALA A 338 3.98 -27.56 -12.34
N ALA A 339 4.42 -26.85 -13.38
CA ALA A 339 3.53 -26.36 -14.43
C ALA A 339 2.82 -27.51 -15.15
N ALA A 340 1.51 -27.34 -15.34
CA ALA A 340 0.76 -28.18 -16.27
C ALA A 340 1.21 -27.91 -17.71
N ALA A 341 1.17 -28.93 -18.57
CA ALA A 341 1.61 -28.80 -19.95
C ALA A 341 0.73 -27.79 -20.72
N GLY A 342 1.35 -26.81 -21.38
CA GLY A 342 0.64 -25.78 -22.15
C GLY A 342 -0.02 -24.69 -21.31
N SER A 343 0.23 -24.64 -20.00
CA SER A 343 -0.28 -23.59 -19.14
C SER A 343 0.55 -22.30 -19.21
N ILE A 344 0.02 -21.22 -18.63
CA ILE A 344 0.72 -19.94 -18.46
C ILE A 344 2.03 -20.09 -17.67
N PHE A 345 2.12 -21.11 -16.82
CA PHE A 345 3.29 -21.36 -15.98
C PHE A 345 4.31 -22.30 -16.63
N THR A 346 4.15 -22.65 -17.91
CA THR A 346 5.05 -23.58 -18.63
C THR A 346 6.53 -23.34 -18.28
N GLY A 347 7.21 -24.40 -17.84
CA GLY A 347 8.62 -24.39 -17.44
C GLY A 347 8.89 -24.09 -15.97
N LEU A 348 7.89 -23.69 -15.18
CA LEU A 348 8.05 -23.45 -13.74
C LEU A 348 7.91 -24.74 -12.92
N SER A 349 8.75 -24.87 -11.90
CA SER A 349 8.58 -25.82 -10.80
C SER A 349 9.22 -25.24 -9.55
N PHE A 350 8.50 -25.30 -8.43
CA PHE A 350 8.88 -24.65 -7.19
C PHE A 350 8.16 -25.29 -6.00
N THR A 351 8.50 -24.80 -4.81
CA THR A 351 7.86 -25.18 -3.56
C THR A 351 7.21 -23.98 -2.87
N PHE A 352 6.20 -24.26 -2.08
CA PHE A 352 5.65 -23.33 -1.09
C PHE A 352 5.94 -23.82 0.34
N SER A 353 5.65 -22.98 1.33
CA SER A 353 6.05 -23.21 2.71
C SER A 353 5.40 -24.47 3.30
N SER A 354 6.22 -25.28 3.96
CA SER A 354 5.82 -26.44 4.77
C SER A 354 5.99 -26.19 6.27
N GLY A 355 6.30 -24.96 6.66
CA GLY A 355 6.69 -24.61 8.04
C GLY A 355 8.01 -25.24 8.52
N ALA A 356 8.58 -26.21 7.79
CA ALA A 356 9.74 -27.00 8.22
C ALA A 356 11.10 -26.32 7.98
N GLN A 357 11.17 -25.33 7.09
CA GLN A 357 12.44 -24.66 6.75
C GLN A 357 12.71 -23.45 7.66
N PHE A 358 13.02 -23.73 8.93
CA PHE A 358 13.43 -22.69 9.88
C PHE A 358 14.95 -22.41 9.74
N SER A 359 15.35 -21.58 8.78
CA SER A 359 16.77 -21.22 8.60
C SER A 359 17.15 -19.87 9.24
N ASN A 360 16.27 -18.86 9.19
CA ASN A 360 16.35 -17.57 9.90
C ASN A 360 14.98 -16.84 9.90
N LEU A 361 14.80 -15.84 10.78
CA LEU A 361 13.50 -15.17 11.01
C LEU A 361 12.94 -14.40 9.79
N THR A 362 13.79 -14.01 8.83
CA THR A 362 13.45 -13.06 7.76
C THR A 362 13.04 -13.69 6.42
N SER A 363 13.17 -15.02 6.26
CA SER A 363 12.86 -15.74 5.01
C SER A 363 11.63 -16.64 5.09
N GLN A 364 10.84 -16.53 6.16
CA GLN A 364 9.83 -17.53 6.53
C GLN A 364 8.40 -17.04 6.37
N SER A 365 7.54 -17.91 5.83
CA SER A 365 6.09 -17.79 5.83
C SER A 365 5.49 -18.87 6.75
N TYR A 366 4.22 -18.75 7.13
CA TYR A 366 3.52 -19.76 7.94
C TYR A 366 3.49 -21.14 7.27
N ASN A 367 3.14 -22.18 8.03
CA ASN A 367 2.96 -23.52 7.47
C ASN A 367 1.65 -23.55 6.69
N VAL A 368 1.66 -24.05 5.45
CA VAL A 368 0.44 -24.30 4.69
C VAL A 368 -0.07 -25.69 5.08
N ASP A 369 -0.95 -25.77 6.08
CA ASP A 369 -1.30 -27.06 6.69
C ASP A 369 -2.08 -27.99 5.72
N THR A 370 -3.00 -27.41 4.97
CA THR A 370 -4.00 -28.14 4.17
C THR A 370 -4.23 -27.47 2.81
N PRO A 371 -3.25 -27.55 1.88
CA PRO A 371 -3.43 -27.02 0.53
C PRO A 371 -4.41 -27.90 -0.27
N ASP A 372 -5.50 -27.29 -0.73
CA ASP A 372 -6.57 -27.92 -1.49
C ASP A 372 -6.09 -28.57 -2.78
N ARG A 373 -6.65 -29.73 -3.10
CA ARG A 373 -6.65 -30.29 -4.45
C ARG A 373 -7.95 -29.92 -5.14
N ILE A 374 -7.84 -29.40 -6.36
CA ILE A 374 -8.97 -28.97 -7.17
C ILE A 374 -8.93 -29.59 -8.57
N ASN A 375 -10.08 -29.64 -9.25
CA ASN A 375 -10.17 -29.93 -10.67
C ASN A 375 -10.64 -28.67 -11.43
N PRO A 376 -10.15 -28.42 -12.65
CA PRO A 376 -10.72 -27.39 -13.51
C PRO A 376 -12.16 -27.74 -13.90
N LEU A 377 -13.03 -26.73 -13.92
CA LEU A 377 -14.45 -26.84 -14.28
C LEU A 377 -14.82 -25.78 -15.32
N GLY A 378 -15.92 -25.97 -16.06
CA GLY A 378 -16.53 -24.91 -16.86
C GLY A 378 -15.65 -24.32 -17.98
N GLY A 379 -14.72 -25.10 -18.52
CA GLY A 379 -13.77 -24.67 -19.56
C GLY A 379 -12.42 -24.19 -19.03
N ALA A 380 -12.23 -24.14 -17.71
CA ALA A 380 -10.91 -23.93 -17.12
C ALA A 380 -9.98 -25.11 -17.43
N THR A 381 -8.68 -24.87 -17.32
CA THR A 381 -7.62 -25.87 -17.47
C THR A 381 -6.64 -25.79 -16.31
N ALA A 382 -5.95 -26.89 -16.03
CA ALA A 382 -4.93 -26.91 -14.98
C ALA A 382 -3.77 -25.98 -15.37
N ALA A 383 -3.34 -25.14 -14.43
CA ALA A 383 -2.20 -24.25 -14.59
C ALA A 383 -0.96 -24.81 -13.88
N LEU A 384 -1.15 -25.36 -12.67
CA LEU A 384 -0.15 -26.07 -11.87
C LEU A 384 -0.70 -27.42 -11.42
N SER A 385 0.19 -28.37 -11.20
CA SER A 385 -0.14 -29.70 -10.65
C SER A 385 0.75 -30.00 -9.45
N TYR A 386 0.17 -30.69 -8.47
CA TYR A 386 0.95 -31.27 -7.39
C TYR A 386 1.78 -32.44 -7.90
N SER A 387 2.98 -32.60 -7.34
CA SER A 387 3.89 -33.70 -7.63
C SER A 387 3.32 -35.11 -7.38
N THR A 388 2.25 -35.23 -6.58
CA THR A 388 1.54 -36.50 -6.31
C THR A 388 0.75 -37.01 -7.52
N GLY A 389 0.49 -36.15 -8.52
CA GLY A 389 -0.13 -36.54 -9.80
C GLY A 389 -1.66 -36.64 -9.80
N THR A 390 -2.33 -36.31 -8.70
CA THR A 390 -3.81 -36.25 -8.59
C THR A 390 -4.25 -34.84 -8.25
N GLY A 391 -5.20 -34.28 -9.01
CA GLY A 391 -5.68 -32.91 -8.84
C GLY A 391 -4.69 -31.84 -9.32
N ALA A 392 -5.21 -30.63 -9.52
CA ALA A 392 -4.43 -29.44 -9.84
C ALA A 392 -4.08 -28.66 -8.55
N ALA A 393 -2.93 -27.99 -8.57
CA ALA A 393 -2.51 -27.03 -7.55
C ALA A 393 -2.91 -25.58 -7.93
N GLY A 394 -3.38 -25.40 -9.17
CA GLY A 394 -3.91 -24.15 -9.65
C GLY A 394 -4.49 -24.31 -11.04
N ILE A 395 -5.39 -23.42 -11.42
CA ILE A 395 -6.11 -23.43 -12.69
C ILE A 395 -6.04 -22.07 -13.38
N GLN A 396 -6.33 -22.09 -14.69
CA GLN A 396 -6.48 -20.89 -15.51
C GLN A 396 -7.75 -20.98 -16.36
N TYR A 397 -8.35 -19.84 -16.66
CA TYR A 397 -9.52 -19.73 -17.52
C TYR A 397 -9.53 -18.40 -18.28
N THR A 398 -10.05 -18.41 -19.51
CA THR A 398 -10.40 -17.23 -20.28
C THR A 398 -11.80 -17.46 -20.85
N ASP A 399 -12.72 -16.55 -20.58
CA ASP A 399 -14.05 -16.57 -21.15
C ASP A 399 -14.02 -15.98 -22.56
N ALA A 400 -14.34 -16.80 -23.57
CA ALA A 400 -14.35 -16.34 -24.95
C ALA A 400 -15.52 -15.38 -25.29
N GLY A 401 -16.53 -15.30 -24.41
CA GLY A 401 -17.70 -14.44 -24.61
C GLY A 401 -17.49 -13.02 -24.11
N ASN A 402 -17.11 -12.87 -22.83
CA ASN A 402 -16.93 -11.55 -22.21
C ASN A 402 -15.45 -11.14 -22.00
N GLY A 403 -14.49 -12.02 -22.32
CA GLY A 403 -13.06 -11.74 -22.17
C GLY A 403 -12.53 -11.82 -20.74
N SER A 404 -13.34 -12.23 -19.75
CA SER A 404 -12.87 -12.37 -18.37
C SER A 404 -11.78 -13.44 -18.25
N GLN A 405 -10.83 -13.23 -17.33
CA GLN A 405 -9.70 -14.13 -17.15
C GLN A 405 -9.53 -14.47 -15.68
N LEU A 406 -9.21 -15.73 -15.38
CA LEU A 406 -9.00 -16.21 -14.03
C LEU A 406 -7.69 -16.99 -13.95
N VAL A 407 -6.95 -16.76 -12.87
CA VAL A 407 -5.89 -17.65 -12.40
C VAL A 407 -6.14 -17.90 -10.91
N MET A 408 -6.25 -19.16 -10.50
CA MET A 408 -6.45 -19.51 -9.10
C MET A 408 -5.37 -20.49 -8.66
N LEU A 409 -4.73 -20.24 -7.53
CA LEU A 409 -3.82 -21.16 -6.85
C LEU A 409 -4.51 -21.74 -5.62
N ALA A 410 -4.46 -23.06 -5.46
CA ALA A 410 -4.98 -23.79 -4.30
C ALA A 410 -3.94 -23.89 -3.16
N PHE A 411 -3.09 -22.87 -3.09
CA PHE A 411 -2.15 -22.61 -2.00
C PHE A 411 -1.83 -21.10 -1.99
N PRO A 412 -1.39 -20.54 -0.86
CA PRO A 412 -1.13 -19.10 -0.76
C PRO A 412 0.12 -18.68 -1.54
N PHE A 413 0.00 -17.63 -2.37
CA PHE A 413 1.10 -17.14 -3.22
C PHE A 413 2.31 -16.65 -2.39
N GLU A 414 2.04 -15.96 -1.28
CA GLU A 414 3.03 -15.40 -0.37
C GLU A 414 3.91 -16.46 0.30
N THR A 415 3.50 -17.73 0.26
CA THR A 415 4.24 -18.86 0.84
C THR A 415 5.21 -19.52 -0.14
N ILE A 416 5.20 -19.12 -1.43
CA ILE A 416 6.22 -19.56 -2.39
C ILE A 416 7.60 -19.17 -1.87
N THR A 417 8.50 -20.14 -1.74
CA THR A 417 9.68 -20.04 -0.85
C THR A 417 10.77 -19.08 -1.31
N THR A 418 10.75 -18.62 -2.56
CA THR A 418 11.76 -17.67 -3.07
C THR A 418 11.11 -16.48 -3.79
N ALA A 419 11.71 -15.30 -3.63
CA ALA A 419 11.29 -14.09 -4.33
C ALA A 419 11.36 -14.24 -5.86
N ALA A 420 12.37 -14.96 -6.37
CA ALA A 420 12.51 -15.22 -7.79
C ALA A 420 11.34 -16.06 -8.36
N ASN A 421 10.91 -17.10 -7.63
CA ASN A 421 9.76 -17.90 -8.05
C ASN A 421 8.45 -17.10 -7.96
N ARG A 422 8.28 -16.27 -6.91
CA ARG A 422 7.14 -15.35 -6.80
C ARG A 422 7.07 -14.39 -7.98
N ALA A 423 8.20 -13.76 -8.32
CA ALA A 423 8.31 -12.86 -9.48
C ALA A 423 7.99 -13.59 -10.79
N ALA A 424 8.54 -14.79 -11.01
CA ALA A 424 8.28 -15.57 -12.22
C ALA A 424 6.80 -15.99 -12.35
N VAL A 425 6.14 -16.36 -11.25
CA VAL A 425 4.70 -16.66 -11.26
C VAL A 425 3.91 -15.39 -11.61
N MET A 426 4.20 -14.28 -10.95
CA MET A 426 3.41 -13.06 -11.13
C MET A 426 3.64 -12.41 -12.50
N GLU A 427 4.86 -12.51 -13.06
CA GLU A 427 5.16 -12.14 -14.44
C GLU A 427 4.24 -12.88 -15.43
N ARG A 428 4.05 -14.19 -15.27
CA ARG A 428 3.17 -14.99 -16.14
C ARG A 428 1.70 -14.61 -15.97
N VAL A 429 1.26 -14.31 -14.76
CA VAL A 429 -0.11 -13.85 -14.48
C VAL A 429 -0.35 -12.50 -15.16
N VAL A 430 0.56 -11.55 -14.98
CA VAL A 430 0.49 -10.21 -15.59
C VAL A 430 0.49 -10.29 -17.12
N GLN A 431 1.34 -11.12 -17.71
CA GLN A 431 1.37 -11.35 -19.16
C GLN A 431 0.05 -11.98 -19.65
N TYR A 432 -0.45 -13.00 -18.96
CA TYR A 432 -1.72 -13.63 -19.30
C TYR A 432 -2.90 -12.65 -19.25
N PHE A 433 -2.89 -11.77 -18.25
CA PHE A 433 -3.85 -10.68 -18.09
C PHE A 433 -3.59 -9.48 -19.02
N GLN A 434 -2.56 -9.52 -19.85
CA GLN A 434 -2.20 -8.43 -20.77
C GLN A 434 -2.03 -7.08 -20.03
N LEU A 435 -1.49 -7.09 -18.80
CA LEU A 435 -1.31 -5.87 -17.99
C LEU A 435 0.00 -5.12 -18.31
N THR A 436 0.81 -5.64 -19.23
CA THR A 436 2.05 -5.01 -19.71
C THR A 436 1.90 -4.40 -21.10
N GLU A 437 0.75 -4.58 -21.75
CA GLU A 437 0.42 -3.88 -22.98
C GLU A 437 0.03 -2.44 -22.61
N VAL A 438 0.90 -1.48 -22.94
CA VAL A 438 0.49 -0.08 -22.90
C VAL A 438 -0.55 0.08 -24.03
N PRO A 439 -1.79 0.51 -23.73
CA PRO A 439 -2.80 0.75 -24.75
C PRO A 439 -2.21 1.68 -25.78
N THR A 440 -2.25 1.33 -27.06
CA THR A 440 -1.78 2.24 -28.11
C THR A 440 -2.80 3.34 -28.39
N GLU A 441 -4.01 3.23 -27.85
CA GLU A 441 -5.06 4.24 -27.89
C GLU A 441 -5.84 4.22 -26.57
N ILE A 442 -6.17 5.40 -26.04
CA ILE A 442 -7.09 5.56 -24.91
C ILE A 442 -8.19 6.58 -25.23
N GLU A 443 -9.35 6.42 -24.60
CA GLU A 443 -10.42 7.42 -24.58
C GLU A 443 -10.63 7.93 -23.15
N VAL A 444 -10.58 9.24 -22.98
CA VAL A 444 -10.84 9.91 -21.69
C VAL A 444 -12.03 10.84 -21.85
N ILE A 445 -13.00 10.76 -20.95
CA ILE A 445 -14.13 11.71 -20.88
C ILE A 445 -14.12 12.39 -19.51
N LEU A 446 -14.13 13.72 -19.51
CA LEU A 446 -14.04 14.58 -18.32
C LEU A 446 -15.26 15.49 -18.29
N ASP A 447 -16.03 15.45 -17.21
CA ASP A 447 -17.27 16.22 -17.00
C ASP A 447 -17.08 17.25 -15.86
N ASN A 448 -17.78 18.39 -15.92
CA ASN A 448 -17.77 19.39 -14.86
C ASN A 448 -18.29 18.85 -13.51
N ASP A 449 -19.03 17.76 -13.52
CA ASP A 449 -19.57 17.11 -12.33
C ASP A 449 -18.62 16.05 -11.73
N ASN A 450 -17.39 15.87 -12.26
CA ASN A 450 -16.41 14.88 -11.78
C ASN A 450 -15.55 15.32 -10.57
N GLY A 451 -15.88 16.44 -9.92
CA GLY A 451 -15.23 16.91 -8.69
C GLY A 451 -13.82 17.48 -8.90
N PRO A 452 -13.19 18.01 -7.83
CA PRO A 452 -12.01 18.87 -7.92
C PRO A 452 -10.72 18.19 -8.40
N SER A 453 -10.65 16.85 -8.37
CA SER A 453 -9.51 16.10 -8.93
C SER A 453 -9.52 16.06 -10.45
N VAL A 454 -10.68 16.29 -11.08
CA VAL A 454 -10.88 16.24 -12.54
C VAL A 454 -11.23 17.63 -13.08
N TYR A 455 -12.12 18.36 -12.42
CA TYR A 455 -12.64 19.65 -12.88
C TYR A 455 -12.51 20.72 -11.79
N THR A 456 -11.95 21.86 -12.15
CA THR A 456 -11.89 23.05 -11.28
C THR A 456 -12.29 24.31 -12.05
N GLU A 457 -12.73 25.34 -11.34
CA GLU A 457 -13.11 26.61 -11.94
C GLU A 457 -12.60 27.80 -11.11
N THR A 458 -12.30 28.90 -11.79
CA THR A 458 -12.00 30.19 -11.17
C THR A 458 -12.93 31.26 -11.72
N GLY A 459 -13.18 32.31 -10.94
CA GLY A 459 -14.10 33.38 -11.32
C GLY A 459 -15.56 33.05 -11.02
N SER A 460 -16.48 33.63 -11.79
CA SER A 460 -17.93 33.53 -11.52
C SER A 460 -18.62 32.62 -12.52
N TRP A 461 -18.89 31.38 -12.09
CA TRP A 461 -19.64 30.38 -12.84
C TRP A 461 -20.99 30.09 -12.19
N GLN A 462 -22.00 29.81 -13.01
CA GLN A 462 -23.35 29.49 -12.59
C GLN A 462 -23.72 28.07 -13.06
N THR A 463 -24.46 27.33 -12.24
CA THR A 463 -25.02 26.02 -12.61
C THR A 463 -26.20 26.21 -13.56
N SER A 464 -26.27 25.43 -14.64
CA SER A 464 -27.42 25.38 -15.53
C SER A 464 -28.67 24.82 -14.83
N GLY A 465 -29.85 25.27 -15.27
CA GLY A 465 -31.13 24.60 -15.00
C GLY A 465 -31.56 23.63 -16.12
N LEU A 466 -30.73 23.48 -17.14
CA LEU A 466 -30.92 22.58 -18.28
C LEU A 466 -29.88 21.46 -18.21
N THR A 467 -30.15 20.36 -18.89
CA THR A 467 -29.27 19.19 -18.91
C THR A 467 -28.12 19.36 -19.91
N GLY A 468 -26.91 19.06 -19.46
CA GLY A 468 -25.67 18.98 -20.24
C GLY A 468 -25.37 17.55 -20.70
N TYR A 469 -24.08 17.23 -20.79
CA TYR A 469 -23.60 15.88 -21.08
C TYR A 469 -24.21 14.85 -20.13
N ASN A 470 -24.52 13.66 -20.65
CA ASN A 470 -25.07 12.52 -19.87
C ASN A 470 -26.33 12.84 -19.00
N GLY A 471 -27.06 13.91 -19.33
CA GLY A 471 -28.23 14.33 -18.56
C GLY A 471 -27.92 15.05 -17.25
N THR A 472 -26.67 15.42 -16.98
CA THR A 472 -26.22 16.11 -15.76
C THR A 472 -26.23 17.64 -15.95
N THR A 473 -25.54 18.40 -15.10
CA THR A 473 -25.55 19.88 -15.16
C THR A 473 -24.35 20.38 -15.95
N PHE A 474 -24.42 21.61 -16.48
CA PHE A 474 -23.27 22.30 -17.05
C PHE A 474 -23.05 23.65 -16.38
N ARG A 475 -21.86 24.21 -16.55
CA ARG A 475 -21.45 25.52 -16.00
C ARG A 475 -21.52 26.59 -17.08
N PHE A 476 -21.90 27.81 -16.71
CA PHE A 476 -21.81 28.96 -17.63
C PHE A 476 -21.32 30.23 -16.95
N ALA A 477 -20.59 31.05 -17.71
CA ALA A 477 -20.04 32.33 -17.28
C ALA A 477 -20.21 33.42 -18.36
N SER A 478 -19.96 34.67 -18.00
CA SER A 478 -19.95 35.80 -18.94
C SER A 478 -18.64 35.81 -19.75
N PRO A 479 -18.68 35.78 -21.10
CA PRO A 479 -17.50 35.95 -21.94
C PRO A 479 -16.85 37.34 -21.71
N GLY A 480 -15.53 37.41 -21.82
CA GLY A 480 -14.71 38.58 -21.50
C GLY A 480 -14.38 38.75 -20.01
N SER A 481 -14.90 37.89 -19.12
CA SER A 481 -14.50 37.86 -17.70
C SER A 481 -13.23 37.05 -17.48
N ALA A 482 -12.52 37.27 -16.37
CA ALA A 482 -11.35 36.49 -15.97
C ALA A 482 -11.69 35.06 -15.46
N SER A 483 -12.85 34.51 -15.84
CA SER A 483 -13.31 33.19 -15.37
C SER A 483 -12.70 32.07 -16.23
N THR A 484 -12.26 30.99 -15.58
CA THR A 484 -11.75 29.79 -16.27
C THR A 484 -12.42 28.53 -15.75
N ALA A 485 -12.55 27.53 -16.62
CA ALA A 485 -13.01 26.18 -16.29
C ALA A 485 -11.97 25.19 -16.84
N GLN A 486 -11.39 24.38 -15.96
CA GLN A 486 -10.24 23.52 -16.27
C GLN A 486 -10.57 22.06 -16.02
N TRP A 487 -10.34 21.22 -17.03
CA TRP A 487 -10.35 19.76 -16.93
C TRP A 487 -8.91 19.25 -16.88
N ARG A 488 -8.62 18.32 -15.97
CA ARG A 488 -7.31 17.70 -15.75
C ARG A 488 -7.37 16.21 -16.09
N PHE A 489 -6.38 15.72 -16.81
CA PHE A 489 -6.19 14.29 -17.07
C PHE A 489 -4.71 13.91 -17.03
N THR A 490 -4.43 12.60 -16.97
CA THR A 490 -3.06 12.07 -17.11
C THR A 490 -2.93 11.40 -18.48
N ALA A 491 -2.08 11.92 -19.36
CA ALA A 491 -1.65 11.27 -20.58
C ALA A 491 -0.69 10.12 -20.22
N PRO A 492 -1.08 8.84 -20.36
CA PRO A 492 -0.25 7.71 -19.94
C PRO A 492 0.97 7.47 -20.82
N PHE A 493 1.02 8.07 -22.01
CA PHE A 493 2.12 8.01 -22.96
C PHE A 493 2.11 9.30 -23.80
N ALA A 494 3.22 9.57 -24.48
CA ALA A 494 3.26 10.62 -25.49
C ALA A 494 2.53 10.16 -26.76
N GLY A 495 1.84 11.07 -27.44
CA GLY A 495 1.04 10.69 -28.60
C GLY A 495 0.14 11.78 -29.15
N GLN A 496 -0.45 11.52 -30.33
CA GLN A 496 -1.46 12.41 -30.90
C GLN A 496 -2.82 12.17 -30.25
N ALA A 497 -3.51 13.24 -29.88
CA ALA A 497 -4.87 13.17 -29.41
C ALA A 497 -5.81 14.11 -30.14
N GLU A 498 -6.96 13.58 -30.56
CA GLU A 498 -8.08 14.41 -30.96
C GLU A 498 -8.89 14.80 -29.73
N VAL A 499 -9.02 16.11 -29.51
CA VAL A 499 -9.74 16.67 -28.36
C VAL A 499 -11.10 17.16 -28.82
N PHE A 500 -12.14 16.68 -28.17
CA PHE A 500 -13.53 17.06 -28.40
C PHE A 500 -14.10 17.76 -27.18
N VAL A 501 -15.09 18.60 -27.42
CA VAL A 501 -15.93 19.20 -26.39
C VAL A 501 -17.39 18.95 -26.68
N GLN A 502 -18.17 18.82 -25.62
CA GLN A 502 -19.63 18.83 -25.71
C GLN A 502 -20.15 19.99 -24.88
N TYR A 503 -21.26 20.59 -25.30
CA TYR A 503 -21.91 21.70 -24.62
C TYR A 503 -23.37 21.84 -25.06
N PHE A 504 -24.18 22.54 -24.27
CA PHE A 504 -25.54 22.94 -24.67
C PHE A 504 -25.51 24.17 -25.59
N ALA A 505 -25.94 24.03 -26.85
CA ALA A 505 -25.92 25.13 -27.80
C ALA A 505 -27.18 26.00 -27.77
N SER A 506 -27.01 27.31 -27.94
CA SER A 506 -28.12 28.28 -28.03
C SER A 506 -27.67 29.54 -28.75
N ALA A 507 -28.61 30.27 -29.37
CA ALA A 507 -28.34 31.56 -30.01
C ALA A 507 -27.74 32.62 -29.06
N SER A 508 -27.83 32.41 -27.74
CA SER A 508 -27.24 33.30 -26.72
C SER A 508 -25.77 32.98 -26.38
N ARG A 509 -25.19 31.92 -26.94
CA ARG A 509 -23.82 31.49 -26.60
C ARG A 509 -22.77 32.21 -27.46
N THR A 510 -21.53 32.18 -26.98
CA THR A 510 -20.40 32.70 -27.75
C THR A 510 -20.20 31.94 -29.06
N THR A 511 -19.87 32.68 -30.12
CA THR A 511 -19.51 32.09 -31.42
C THR A 511 -18.06 31.62 -31.47
N ASN A 512 -17.26 31.93 -30.45
CA ASN A 512 -15.88 31.48 -30.32
C ASN A 512 -15.51 31.32 -28.84
N ALA A 513 -15.83 30.18 -28.26
CA ALA A 513 -15.36 29.75 -26.95
C ALA A 513 -13.91 29.26 -27.10
N VAL A 514 -12.96 29.90 -26.40
CA VAL A 514 -11.53 29.61 -26.53
C VAL A 514 -11.07 28.66 -25.45
N TYR A 515 -10.50 27.54 -25.88
CA TYR A 515 -9.86 26.53 -25.05
C TYR A 515 -8.34 26.64 -25.18
N GLU A 516 -7.65 26.56 -24.06
CA GLU A 516 -6.20 26.45 -23.91
C GLU A 516 -5.86 24.98 -23.60
N ILE A 517 -5.01 24.37 -24.43
CA ILE A 517 -4.64 22.95 -24.39
C ILE A 517 -3.18 22.86 -23.95
N ASP A 518 -2.93 22.40 -22.73
CA ASP A 518 -1.59 22.14 -22.20
C ASP A 518 -1.07 20.80 -22.71
N THR A 519 -0.16 20.84 -23.68
CA THR A 519 0.42 19.66 -24.34
C THR A 519 1.61 19.07 -23.61
N GLY A 520 2.15 19.76 -22.60
CA GLY A 520 3.44 19.46 -21.98
C GLY A 520 4.63 20.18 -22.64
N ALA A 521 4.62 20.30 -23.97
CA ALA A 521 5.60 21.11 -24.70
C ALA A 521 5.25 22.62 -24.70
N GLY A 522 3.97 22.95 -24.50
CA GLY A 522 3.46 24.31 -24.45
C GLY A 522 1.94 24.37 -24.29
N VAL A 523 1.38 25.57 -24.50
CA VAL A 523 -0.08 25.77 -24.48
C VAL A 523 -0.54 26.17 -25.88
N GLU A 524 -1.42 25.36 -26.46
CA GLU A 524 -2.08 25.63 -27.74
C GLU A 524 -3.49 26.19 -27.51
N THR A 525 -4.07 26.85 -28.52
CA THR A 525 -5.43 27.42 -28.40
C THR A 525 -6.34 26.99 -29.53
N ALA A 526 -7.57 26.63 -29.18
CA ALA A 526 -8.62 26.25 -30.12
C ALA A 526 -9.93 26.97 -29.80
N GLY A 527 -10.71 27.27 -30.83
CA GLY A 527 -11.97 28.00 -30.71
C GLY A 527 -13.15 27.21 -31.24
N VAL A 528 -14.29 27.23 -30.53
CA VAL A 528 -15.52 26.54 -30.97
C VAL A 528 -16.76 27.42 -30.92
N ASN A 529 -17.66 27.25 -31.89
CA ASN A 529 -18.93 27.96 -31.95
C ASN A 529 -20.01 27.27 -31.10
N GLN A 530 -20.30 27.82 -29.92
CA GLN A 530 -21.29 27.27 -29.00
C GLN A 530 -22.76 27.59 -29.36
N THR A 531 -23.02 28.21 -30.51
CA THR A 531 -24.39 28.44 -31.01
C THR A 531 -24.95 27.24 -31.80
N THR A 532 -24.10 26.27 -32.14
CA THR A 532 -24.42 25.06 -32.93
C THR A 532 -23.76 23.81 -32.34
N GLY A 533 -24.15 22.61 -32.77
CA GLY A 533 -23.52 21.36 -32.28
C GLY A 533 -23.96 20.96 -30.86
N SER A 534 -25.19 21.28 -30.48
CA SER A 534 -25.71 21.03 -29.13
C SER A 534 -25.63 19.55 -28.77
N LEU A 535 -25.02 19.24 -27.62
CA LEU A 535 -24.95 17.90 -27.03
C LEU A 535 -24.40 16.84 -28.00
N THR A 536 -23.48 17.26 -28.88
CA THR A 536 -22.68 16.39 -29.75
C THR A 536 -21.20 16.66 -29.51
N TRP A 537 -20.34 15.66 -29.69
CA TRP A 537 -18.89 15.86 -29.62
C TRP A 537 -18.41 16.72 -30.81
N VAL A 538 -17.85 17.89 -30.51
CA VAL A 538 -17.28 18.82 -31.49
C VAL A 538 -15.77 18.85 -31.32
N SER A 539 -15.03 18.52 -32.37
CA SER A 539 -13.56 18.50 -32.35
C SER A 539 -12.99 19.92 -32.22
N LEU A 540 -12.05 20.10 -31.29
CA LEU A 540 -11.20 21.27 -31.16
C LEU A 540 -9.96 21.18 -32.07
N GLY A 541 -9.61 19.97 -32.52
CA GLY A 541 -8.41 19.68 -33.29
C GLY A 541 -7.65 18.48 -32.74
N THR A 542 -6.53 18.19 -33.40
CA THR A 542 -5.58 17.15 -33.00
C THR A 542 -4.32 17.81 -32.45
N PHE A 543 -3.85 17.33 -31.30
CA PHE A 543 -2.72 17.89 -30.56
C PHE A 543 -1.77 16.77 -30.17
N PHE A 544 -0.47 17.02 -30.17
CA PHE A 544 0.49 16.08 -29.62
C PHE A 544 0.66 16.33 -28.13
N PHE A 545 0.38 15.34 -27.29
CA PHE A 545 0.62 15.42 -25.85
C PHE A 545 1.89 14.66 -25.47
N GLU A 546 2.71 15.25 -24.62
CA GLU A 546 3.73 14.52 -23.88
C GLU A 546 3.08 13.70 -22.75
N GLN A 547 3.72 12.60 -22.32
CA GLN A 547 3.29 11.82 -21.16
C GLN A 547 3.27 12.67 -19.87
N GLY A 548 2.23 12.51 -19.05
CA GLY A 548 2.11 13.16 -17.75
C GLY A 548 0.76 13.82 -17.54
N VAL A 549 0.65 14.63 -16.49
CA VAL A 549 -0.57 15.37 -16.18
C VAL A 549 -0.73 16.55 -17.16
N ARG A 550 -1.93 16.70 -17.71
CA ARG A 550 -2.30 17.71 -18.72
C ARG A 550 -3.62 18.38 -18.38
N THR A 551 -3.83 19.57 -18.94
CA THR A 551 -5.05 20.34 -18.71
C THR A 551 -5.66 20.89 -20.00
N ILE A 552 -6.99 20.91 -20.04
CA ILE A 552 -7.77 21.64 -21.04
C ILE A 552 -8.52 22.74 -20.29
N THR A 553 -8.32 23.99 -20.66
CA THR A 553 -8.88 25.15 -19.94
C THR A 553 -9.76 25.99 -20.87
N LEU A 554 -11.05 26.08 -20.58
CA LEU A 554 -11.93 27.05 -21.20
C LEU A 554 -11.72 28.42 -20.57
N ASN A 555 -11.28 29.39 -21.40
CA ASN A 555 -10.95 30.72 -20.96
C ASN A 555 -12.01 31.73 -21.41
N ALA A 556 -12.83 32.20 -20.46
CA ALA A 556 -13.89 33.15 -20.77
C ALA A 556 -13.35 34.50 -21.26
N GLN A 557 -12.16 34.92 -20.82
CA GLN A 557 -11.56 36.20 -21.18
C GLN A 557 -11.16 36.26 -22.66
N LEU A 558 -10.64 35.14 -23.17
CA LEU A 558 -10.22 35.00 -24.58
C LEU A 558 -11.40 34.71 -25.51
N SER A 559 -12.53 34.28 -24.97
CA SER A 559 -13.73 33.94 -25.74
C SER A 559 -14.43 35.19 -26.31
N ALA A 560 -15.03 35.06 -27.49
CA ALA A 560 -15.75 36.17 -28.13
C ALA A 560 -16.96 36.62 -27.28
N LEU A 561 -17.21 37.93 -27.24
CA LEU A 561 -18.30 38.51 -26.44
C LEU A 561 -19.67 37.99 -26.88
N ALA A 562 -20.45 37.54 -25.91
CA ALA A 562 -21.84 37.08 -26.06
C ALA A 562 -22.52 37.09 -24.69
N ASN A 563 -23.74 36.55 -24.58
CA ASN A 563 -24.42 36.48 -23.29
C ASN A 563 -23.84 35.40 -22.36
N ALA A 564 -23.21 34.35 -22.91
CA ALA A 564 -22.63 33.28 -22.10
C ALA A 564 -21.62 32.40 -22.86
N VAL A 565 -20.68 31.81 -22.11
CA VAL A 565 -19.80 30.71 -22.50
C VAL A 565 -20.05 29.52 -21.56
N ASN A 566 -20.10 28.30 -22.12
CA ASN A 566 -20.45 27.08 -21.39
C ASN A 566 -19.25 26.15 -21.21
N ALA A 567 -19.10 25.60 -20.00
CA ALA A 567 -18.24 24.47 -19.69
C ALA A 567 -19.12 23.28 -19.32
N ASP A 568 -18.89 22.12 -19.96
CA ASP A 568 -19.66 20.89 -19.76
C ASP A 568 -18.70 19.70 -19.76
N ALA A 569 -18.49 19.04 -20.91
CA ALA A 569 -17.61 17.88 -21.01
C ALA A 569 -16.53 17.99 -22.09
N VAL A 570 -15.39 17.33 -21.83
CA VAL A 570 -14.24 17.14 -22.73
C VAL A 570 -14.07 15.66 -23.00
N ARG A 571 -13.78 15.28 -24.24
CA ARG A 571 -13.40 13.91 -24.64
C ARG A 571 -12.06 13.94 -25.36
N ILE A 572 -11.17 13.02 -25.03
CA ILE A 572 -9.82 12.95 -25.58
C ILE A 572 -9.63 11.54 -26.10
N ILE A 573 -9.28 11.40 -27.38
CA ILE A 573 -8.86 10.13 -27.96
C ILE A 573 -7.36 10.26 -28.20
N LEU A 574 -6.53 9.64 -27.34
CA LEU A 574 -5.06 9.75 -27.38
C LEU A 574 -4.47 8.45 -27.91
N THR A 575 -3.71 8.54 -28.99
CA THR A 575 -3.00 7.43 -29.64
C THR A 575 -1.50 7.58 -29.44
N ALA A 576 -0.83 6.53 -28.97
CA ALA A 576 0.60 6.54 -28.71
C ALA A 576 1.39 6.82 -29.98
N GLY A 577 2.40 7.69 -29.89
CA GLY A 577 3.20 8.09 -31.05
C GLY A 577 4.33 9.03 -30.66
N THR A 578 5.20 9.31 -31.61
CA THR A 578 6.26 10.32 -31.49
C THR A 578 5.77 11.69 -31.95
N GLU A 579 6.40 12.75 -31.45
CA GLU A 579 6.06 14.11 -31.87
C GLU A 579 6.26 14.23 -33.38
N PRO A 580 5.29 14.79 -34.13
CA PRO A 580 5.45 14.97 -35.55
C PRO A 580 6.68 15.83 -35.88
N ASN A 581 7.62 15.28 -36.65
CA ASN A 581 8.90 15.94 -36.94
C ASN A 581 9.26 15.83 -38.42
N GLY A 582 9.50 16.98 -39.06
CA GLY A 582 9.96 17.11 -40.43
C GLY A 582 11.47 17.06 -40.62
N ASP A 583 12.27 17.01 -39.55
CA ASP A 583 13.73 16.79 -39.57
C ASP A 583 14.00 15.29 -39.58
N PHE A 584 14.15 14.73 -40.79
CA PHE A 584 14.27 13.29 -41.00
C PHE A 584 15.72 12.81 -40.90
N ASP A 585 16.72 13.68 -41.06
CA ASP A 585 18.13 13.29 -40.94
C ASP A 585 18.75 13.62 -39.57
N GLY A 586 17.98 14.28 -38.69
CA GLY A 586 18.27 14.51 -37.28
C GLY A 586 19.36 15.55 -37.06
N ASP A 587 19.57 16.45 -38.02
CA ASP A 587 20.61 17.48 -37.95
C ASP A 587 20.16 18.76 -37.22
N GLY A 588 18.88 18.83 -36.83
CA GLY A 588 18.26 19.94 -36.13
C GLY A 588 17.71 21.02 -37.06
N HIS A 589 17.64 20.76 -38.38
CA HIS A 589 17.09 21.66 -39.38
C HIS A 589 16.03 20.94 -40.23
N VAL A 590 14.91 21.61 -40.50
CA VAL A 590 13.91 21.12 -41.47
C VAL A 590 14.16 21.84 -42.78
N ASP A 591 14.91 21.19 -43.68
CA ASP A 591 15.40 21.78 -44.91
C ASP A 591 15.19 20.91 -46.17
N GLY A 592 15.90 21.24 -47.25
CA GLY A 592 15.77 20.53 -48.52
C GLY A 592 16.27 19.08 -48.47
N SER A 593 17.14 18.74 -47.52
CA SER A 593 17.64 17.38 -47.28
C SER A 593 16.52 16.48 -46.76
N ASP A 594 15.69 17.00 -45.88
CA ASP A 594 14.49 16.33 -45.36
C ASP A 594 13.42 16.18 -46.43
N PHE A 595 13.20 17.23 -47.23
CA PHE A 595 12.28 17.13 -48.36
C PHE A 595 12.68 16.00 -49.32
N LEU A 596 14.00 15.81 -49.52
CA LEU A 596 14.52 14.71 -50.33
C LEU A 596 14.36 13.35 -49.64
N ALA A 597 14.35 13.27 -48.30
CA ALA A 597 14.05 12.04 -47.58
C ALA A 597 12.57 11.65 -47.79
N TRP A 598 11.64 12.56 -47.51
CA TRP A 598 10.21 12.37 -47.81
C TRP A 598 9.95 12.01 -49.28
N GLN A 599 10.54 12.76 -50.22
CA GLN A 599 10.35 12.52 -51.66
C GLN A 599 10.85 11.13 -52.10
N ARG A 600 11.92 10.62 -51.48
CA ARG A 600 12.45 9.28 -51.77
C ARG A 600 11.58 8.17 -51.18
N GLY A 601 10.92 8.43 -50.06
CA GLY A 601 10.05 7.50 -49.36
C GLY A 601 8.60 7.49 -49.83
N LEU A 602 8.15 8.51 -50.58
CA LEU A 602 6.75 8.70 -50.97
C LEU A 602 6.07 7.42 -51.49
N GLY A 603 5.03 6.97 -50.77
CA GLY A 603 4.26 5.76 -51.04
C GLY A 603 4.78 4.48 -50.35
N ALA A 604 5.80 4.56 -49.52
CA ALA A 604 6.25 3.46 -48.67
C ALA A 604 5.28 3.20 -47.51
N THR A 605 5.25 1.95 -47.03
CA THR A 605 4.48 1.50 -45.86
C THR A 605 5.40 0.76 -44.88
N GLY A 606 5.11 0.83 -43.59
CA GLY A 606 6.01 0.40 -42.51
C GLY A 606 7.28 1.26 -42.44
N ALA A 607 7.18 2.53 -42.81
CA ALA A 607 8.28 3.47 -42.80
C ALA A 607 8.70 3.86 -41.37
N THR A 608 9.93 4.33 -41.22
CA THR A 608 10.42 4.98 -39.99
C THR A 608 10.50 6.49 -40.21
N PRO A 609 10.59 7.30 -39.13
CA PRO A 609 10.69 8.76 -39.27
C PRO A 609 11.83 9.19 -40.19
N GLU A 610 13.00 8.55 -40.10
CA GLU A 610 14.16 8.90 -40.93
C GLU A 610 13.98 8.60 -42.43
N GLN A 611 12.94 7.82 -42.77
CA GLN A 611 12.59 7.51 -44.15
C GLN A 611 11.64 8.54 -44.76
N GLY A 612 11.12 9.48 -43.96
CA GLY A 612 10.20 10.53 -44.39
C GLY A 612 8.78 10.42 -43.81
N ASP A 613 8.58 9.59 -42.78
CA ASP A 613 7.31 9.43 -42.06
C ASP A 613 7.26 10.42 -40.89
N ALA A 614 6.79 11.63 -41.17
CA ALA A 614 6.82 12.74 -40.21
C ALA A 614 5.78 12.58 -39.11
N ASN A 615 4.65 11.91 -39.37
CA ASN A 615 3.59 11.73 -38.38
C ASN A 615 3.70 10.40 -37.61
N GLY A 616 4.60 9.50 -38.02
CA GLY A 616 4.83 8.20 -37.39
C GLY A 616 3.73 7.18 -37.67
N ASP A 617 2.90 7.37 -38.70
CA ASP A 617 1.78 6.47 -39.03
C ASP A 617 2.20 5.25 -39.86
N GLY A 618 3.49 5.17 -40.20
CA GLY A 618 4.11 4.11 -40.98
C GLY A 618 3.91 4.28 -42.49
N ASN A 619 3.22 5.30 -42.98
CA ASN A 619 3.07 5.60 -44.39
C ASN A 619 3.76 6.93 -44.71
N ILE A 620 4.31 7.04 -45.92
CA ILE A 620 4.89 8.30 -46.38
C ILE A 620 3.96 8.88 -47.44
N ASP A 621 3.19 9.91 -47.08
CA ASP A 621 2.17 10.51 -47.92
C ASP A 621 2.09 12.05 -47.81
N ALA A 622 0.93 12.63 -48.14
CA ALA A 622 0.72 14.06 -48.14
C ALA A 622 0.63 14.66 -46.72
N ALA A 623 0.32 13.86 -45.71
CA ALA A 623 0.30 14.27 -44.31
C ALA A 623 1.73 14.57 -43.81
N ASP A 624 2.70 13.75 -44.18
CA ASP A 624 4.11 13.98 -43.83
C ASP A 624 4.69 15.22 -44.49
N LEU A 625 4.32 15.42 -45.76
CA LEU A 625 4.69 16.63 -46.47
C LEU A 625 4.14 17.88 -45.79
N ALA A 626 2.92 17.82 -45.25
CA ALA A 626 2.32 18.95 -44.56
C ALA A 626 3.11 19.34 -43.31
N ILE A 627 3.57 18.34 -42.54
CA ILE A 627 4.42 18.56 -41.35
C ILE A 627 5.77 19.16 -41.76
N TRP A 628 6.43 18.60 -42.77
CA TRP A 628 7.67 19.18 -43.30
C TRP A 628 7.44 20.63 -43.77
N GLN A 629 6.35 20.91 -44.48
CA GLN A 629 6.03 22.27 -44.97
C GLN A 629 5.78 23.27 -43.84
N GLU A 630 5.13 22.82 -42.76
CA GLU A 630 4.84 23.64 -41.59
C GLU A 630 6.11 23.97 -40.80
N GLN A 631 7.02 23.01 -40.69
CA GLN A 631 8.26 23.15 -39.94
C GLN A 631 9.43 23.69 -40.79
N PHE A 632 9.27 23.80 -42.12
CA PHE A 632 10.31 24.23 -43.06
C PHE A 632 10.86 25.63 -42.75
N GLY A 633 12.16 25.69 -42.49
CA GLY A 633 12.88 26.94 -42.22
C GLY A 633 14.01 26.77 -41.21
N PRO A 634 14.82 27.82 -40.98
CA PRO A 634 15.82 27.78 -39.92
C PRO A 634 15.09 27.68 -38.58
N GLY A 635 15.27 26.56 -37.87
CA GLY A 635 14.69 26.37 -36.55
C GLY A 635 15.05 27.52 -35.59
N PRO A 636 14.25 27.76 -34.53
CA PRO A 636 14.66 28.66 -33.47
C PRO A 636 16.05 28.23 -32.96
N PRO A 637 16.93 29.16 -32.56
CA PRO A 637 18.26 28.81 -32.09
C PRO A 637 18.13 27.79 -30.97
N ALA A 638 18.83 26.67 -31.11
CA ALA A 638 18.81 25.57 -30.15
C ALA A 638 18.86 26.13 -28.73
N ALA A 639 17.83 25.83 -27.93
CA ALA A 639 17.92 26.01 -26.49
C ALA A 639 19.11 25.15 -26.05
N VAL A 640 20.19 25.81 -25.61
CA VAL A 640 21.35 25.13 -25.07
C VAL A 640 20.82 24.28 -23.93
N ALA A 641 20.87 22.96 -24.07
CA ALA A 641 20.67 22.05 -22.97
C ALA A 641 21.68 22.45 -21.90
N ALA A 642 21.19 23.11 -20.85
CA ALA A 642 21.99 23.33 -19.66
C ALA A 642 22.25 21.93 -19.10
N SER A 643 23.45 21.41 -19.33
CA SER A 643 23.96 20.28 -18.57
C SER A 643 23.78 20.63 -17.10
N GLY A 644 22.89 19.92 -16.41
CA GLY A 644 22.65 20.08 -14.98
C GLY A 644 23.90 19.73 -14.20
N ALA A 645 24.85 20.67 -14.12
CA ALA A 645 25.76 20.75 -13.00
C ALA A 645 24.94 21.29 -11.83
N SER A 646 24.73 20.44 -10.83
CA SER A 646 24.09 20.77 -9.56
C SER A 646 24.71 22.04 -8.96
N VAL A 647 23.94 23.12 -8.93
CA VAL A 647 24.24 24.28 -8.09
C VAL A 647 23.48 24.09 -6.79
N GLU A 648 24.22 23.78 -5.72
CA GLU A 648 23.68 23.81 -4.36
C GLU A 648 23.12 25.20 -4.07
N ALA A 649 21.85 25.25 -3.67
CA ALA A 649 21.21 26.47 -3.21
C ALA A 649 21.81 26.87 -1.85
N MET A 650 22.66 27.90 -1.85
CA MET A 650 22.93 28.67 -0.63
C MET A 650 21.67 29.45 -0.24
N SER A 651 21.12 29.08 0.91
CA SER A 651 20.04 29.75 1.62
C SER A 651 20.36 31.22 1.90
N ALA A 652 19.38 32.09 1.64
CA ALA A 652 19.41 33.51 1.95
C ALA A 652 19.49 33.74 3.47
N SER A 653 20.41 34.61 3.90
CA SER A 653 20.42 35.21 5.24
C SER A 653 20.64 36.71 5.13
N SER A 654 19.63 37.45 5.57
CA SER A 654 19.60 38.81 6.11
C SER A 654 20.73 39.80 5.77
N PHE A 655 20.27 40.89 5.18
CA PHE A 655 20.91 42.21 5.07
C PHE A 655 21.25 42.84 6.44
N SER A 656 22.50 43.28 6.62
CA SER A 656 22.87 44.44 7.45
C SER A 656 24.20 45.05 6.96
N LEU A 657 24.25 46.38 6.89
CA LEU A 657 25.37 47.18 6.42
C LEU A 657 26.15 47.81 7.59
N GLU A 658 27.38 48.24 7.27
CA GLU A 658 28.32 49.12 8.01
C GLU A 658 29.26 48.40 9.00
N SER A 659 30.55 48.71 9.14
CA SER A 659 31.56 49.46 8.37
C SER A 659 32.94 49.19 9.04
N ASP A 660 34.01 49.29 8.24
CA ASP A 660 35.43 49.54 8.61
C ASP A 660 36.22 48.66 9.60
N ASN A 661 37.11 47.86 8.99
CA ASN A 661 38.58 47.92 9.06
C ASN A 661 39.37 47.62 10.36
N SER A 662 40.43 46.81 10.14
CA SER A 662 41.71 46.69 10.86
C SER A 662 41.84 45.79 12.12
N ASP A 663 42.40 44.60 11.84
CA ASP A 663 43.70 44.13 12.35
C ASP A 663 43.78 43.40 13.72
N LEU A 664 44.76 42.49 13.76
CA LEU A 664 45.41 41.84 14.92
C LEU A 664 44.91 40.45 15.40
N THR A 665 45.40 39.42 14.68
CA THR A 665 46.25 38.32 15.19
C THR A 665 46.13 37.87 16.67
N SER A 666 45.77 36.60 16.89
CA SER A 666 46.50 35.60 17.73
C SER A 666 45.64 34.33 17.86
N LEU A 667 45.96 33.22 17.18
CA LEU A 667 46.79 32.11 17.66
C LEU A 667 46.39 31.59 19.06
N ALA A 668 45.59 30.51 19.12
CA ALA A 668 45.93 29.25 19.82
C ALA A 668 44.76 28.26 19.95
N GLN A 669 45.04 27.03 19.48
CA GLN A 669 44.55 25.73 20.00
C GLN A 669 43.08 25.33 19.72
N PHE A 670 42.74 24.09 19.33
CA PHE A 670 43.44 22.79 19.42
C PHE A 670 42.81 21.82 18.38
N GLU A 671 43.62 20.99 17.72
CA GLU A 671 43.18 19.88 16.87
C GLU A 671 42.54 18.74 17.69
N LEU A 672 41.64 17.95 17.09
CA LEU A 672 41.86 16.50 17.01
C LEU A 672 40.96 15.81 15.98
N SER A 673 41.64 15.01 15.17
CA SER A 673 41.18 14.25 14.01
C SER A 673 40.71 12.83 14.38
N SER A 674 39.98 12.26 13.42
CA SER A 674 39.40 10.92 13.35
C SER A 674 40.37 9.76 13.64
N ARG A 675 39.90 8.76 14.40
CA ARG A 675 40.35 7.36 14.28
C ARG A 675 39.22 6.36 14.45
N GLN A 676 39.01 5.64 13.35
CA GLN A 676 38.31 4.37 13.13
C GLN A 676 38.63 3.31 14.19
N LEU A 677 37.60 2.60 14.68
CA LEU A 677 37.72 1.30 15.33
C LEU A 677 36.83 0.31 14.58
N VAL A 678 37.49 -0.59 13.84
CA VAL A 678 36.94 -1.79 13.23
C VAL A 678 37.03 -2.90 14.28
N ALA A 679 35.93 -3.61 14.55
CA ALA A 679 35.94 -4.86 15.30
C ALA A 679 35.32 -5.96 14.43
N SER A 680 36.12 -6.98 14.11
CA SER A 680 35.70 -8.21 13.42
C SER A 680 35.11 -9.22 14.43
N PRO A 681 34.06 -9.98 14.10
CA PRO A 681 33.62 -11.09 14.93
C PRO A 681 34.36 -12.38 14.56
N LYS A 682 34.78 -13.14 15.58
CA LYS A 682 35.30 -14.52 15.48
C LYS A 682 34.23 -15.45 16.11
N PRO A 683 33.99 -16.66 15.56
CA PRO A 683 32.77 -17.41 15.87
C PRO A 683 32.87 -18.16 17.21
N ALA A 684 31.77 -18.17 17.97
CA ALA A 684 31.62 -19.00 19.15
C ALA A 684 31.03 -20.36 18.76
N THR A 685 31.82 -21.41 18.94
CA THR A 685 31.40 -22.81 18.89
C THR A 685 30.47 -23.09 20.07
N ILE A 686 29.27 -23.60 19.80
CA ILE A 686 28.31 -24.01 20.82
C ILE A 686 28.63 -25.46 21.18
N HIS A 687 28.97 -25.73 22.44
CA HIS A 687 28.96 -27.07 23.01
C HIS A 687 27.59 -27.30 23.66
N GLU A 688 26.88 -28.34 23.20
CA GLU A 688 25.75 -28.94 23.92
C GLU A 688 26.25 -29.53 25.23
N GLU A 689 25.62 -29.18 26.36
CA GLU A 689 25.45 -30.10 27.48
C GLU A 689 24.07 -29.91 28.12
N SER A 690 23.27 -30.96 28.02
CA SER A 690 22.06 -31.23 28.78
C SER A 690 22.42 -31.59 30.22
N HIS A 691 21.87 -30.92 31.26
CA HIS A 691 21.73 -31.56 32.57
C HIS A 691 20.55 -30.99 33.38
N PHE A 692 19.68 -31.91 33.77
CA PHE A 692 18.61 -31.84 34.75
C PHE A 692 19.19 -32.17 36.13
N GLU A 693 18.88 -31.41 37.20
CA GLU A 693 18.77 -31.83 38.62
C GLU A 693 18.49 -30.57 39.48
N GLN A 694 17.29 -30.42 40.06
CA GLN A 694 16.84 -30.83 41.40
C GLN A 694 17.31 -29.91 42.57
N PHE A 695 16.31 -29.42 43.30
CA PHE A 695 16.27 -28.56 44.49
C PHE A 695 17.44 -28.62 45.50
N GLY A 696 17.81 -27.44 46.03
CA GLY A 696 18.54 -27.31 47.29
C GLY A 696 18.75 -25.85 47.73
N ALA A 697 18.08 -25.44 48.81
CA ALA A 697 18.22 -24.13 49.46
C ALA A 697 19.64 -23.90 50.02
N VAL A 698 20.21 -22.70 49.87
CA VAL A 698 21.33 -22.24 50.70
C VAL A 698 21.26 -20.72 50.97
N SER A 699 21.44 -20.40 52.25
CA SER A 699 21.48 -19.08 52.87
C SER A 699 22.61 -18.16 52.39
N ALA A 700 22.42 -16.87 52.69
CA ALA A 700 23.34 -15.76 52.46
C ALA A 700 24.79 -16.00 52.95
N SER A 701 25.76 -15.49 52.18
CA SER A 701 27.08 -15.11 52.67
C SER A 701 27.65 -13.95 51.86
N VAL A 702 28.00 -12.89 52.59
CA VAL A 702 28.68 -11.68 52.16
C VAL A 702 30.07 -12.00 51.61
N VAL A 703 30.45 -11.40 50.48
CA VAL A 703 31.84 -11.32 50.02
C VAL A 703 32.20 -9.87 49.72
N THR A 704 33.13 -9.36 50.53
CA THR A 704 33.82 -8.08 50.44
C THR A 704 34.78 -8.08 49.25
N ILE A 705 34.86 -6.96 48.50
CA ILE A 705 35.91 -6.74 47.49
C ILE A 705 36.90 -5.71 48.04
N GLU A 706 38.16 -6.13 48.22
CA GLU A 706 39.29 -5.27 48.55
C GLU A 706 39.79 -4.50 47.32
N SER A 707 40.15 -3.23 47.53
CA SER A 707 40.84 -2.35 46.58
C SER A 707 42.34 -2.26 46.91
N PRO A 708 43.24 -2.16 45.92
CA PRO A 708 44.67 -1.96 46.20
C PRO A 708 45.00 -0.48 46.39
N ALA A 709 45.93 -0.27 47.32
CA ALA A 709 46.34 0.97 47.94
C ALA A 709 47.17 1.93 47.06
N GLY A 710 47.18 3.21 47.45
CA GLY A 710 48.34 4.06 47.24
C GLY A 710 48.12 5.57 47.34
N SER A 711 48.36 6.12 48.55
CA SER A 711 49.06 7.40 48.83
C SER A 711 48.25 8.42 49.66
N ALA A 712 48.75 8.64 50.87
CA ALA A 712 48.22 9.51 51.91
C ALA A 712 48.71 10.96 51.78
N ILE A 713 47.86 11.95 52.10
CA ILE A 713 48.24 13.19 52.82
C ILE A 713 47.06 13.68 53.67
N SER A 714 47.33 13.93 54.95
CA SER A 714 46.43 14.53 55.96
C SER A 714 46.44 16.06 55.91
N ALA A 715 45.29 16.72 56.16
CA ALA A 715 45.07 17.70 57.26
C ALA A 715 43.94 18.73 57.00
N SER A 716 43.09 18.86 58.03
CA SER A 716 42.45 20.08 58.58
C SER A 716 41.42 20.92 57.79
N SER A 717 40.20 20.88 58.36
CA SER A 717 39.29 22.02 58.65
C SER A 717 38.33 22.57 57.56
N PRO A 718 37.17 23.13 57.97
CA PRO A 718 35.86 22.81 57.39
C PRO A 718 35.25 23.94 56.57
N LEU A 719 34.34 23.58 55.64
CA LEU A 719 33.40 24.52 55.03
C LEU A 719 31.97 23.96 55.08
N ALA A 720 31.06 24.89 55.39
CA ALA A 720 29.64 24.71 55.72
C ALA A 720 28.77 24.44 54.45
N PRO A 721 27.46 24.17 54.61
CA PRO A 721 26.64 23.44 53.65
C PRO A 721 26.12 24.33 52.51
N ALA A 722 25.96 23.74 51.33
CA ALA A 722 25.09 24.27 50.29
C ALA A 722 23.86 23.35 50.19
N SER A 723 22.74 23.86 50.67
CA SER A 723 21.40 23.44 50.26
C SER A 723 21.27 23.68 48.76
N ASP A 724 20.75 22.67 48.04
CA ASP A 724 19.71 22.80 47.02
C ASP A 724 19.55 21.43 46.36
N ALA A 725 18.70 20.60 46.97
CA ALA A 725 18.15 19.42 46.33
C ALA A 725 16.87 19.88 45.63
N GLU A 726 16.88 19.97 44.29
CA GLU A 726 15.65 20.04 43.52
C GLU A 726 14.89 18.72 43.72
N SER A 727 13.75 18.79 44.40
CA SER A 727 12.83 17.67 44.53
C SER A 727 12.13 17.48 43.18
N GLN A 728 12.51 16.45 42.43
CA GLN A 728 11.69 15.97 41.32
C GLN A 728 10.36 15.48 41.89
N THR A 729 9.27 15.91 41.27
CA THR A 729 7.92 15.56 41.71
C THR A 729 7.56 14.15 41.24
N SER A 730 6.69 13.46 41.97
CA SER A 730 6.23 12.11 41.62
C SER A 730 5.58 12.03 40.22
N ALA A 731 5.12 13.16 39.68
CA ALA A 731 4.58 13.27 38.32
C ALA A 731 5.68 13.18 37.24
N GLU A 732 6.86 13.75 37.47
CA GLU A 732 7.98 13.70 36.51
C GLU A 732 8.62 12.31 36.44
N LEU A 733 8.58 11.56 37.55
CA LEU A 733 9.00 10.16 37.59
C LEU A 733 7.97 9.22 36.96
N ALA A 734 6.68 9.54 37.05
CA ALA A 734 5.61 8.81 36.38
C ALA A 734 5.65 8.99 34.85
N ASP A 735 5.89 10.21 34.35
CA ASP A 735 6.06 10.47 32.92
C ASP A 735 7.30 9.77 32.34
N GLN A 736 8.40 9.73 33.08
CA GLN A 736 9.60 8.99 32.66
C GLN A 736 9.41 7.46 32.73
N ALA A 737 8.57 6.95 33.64
CA ALA A 737 8.25 5.53 33.74
C ALA A 737 7.27 5.07 32.64
N ILE A 738 6.27 5.90 32.30
CA ILE A 738 5.33 5.66 31.19
C ILE A 738 6.07 5.72 29.85
N GLY A 739 6.98 6.68 29.67
CA GLY A 739 7.84 6.77 28.49
C GLY A 739 8.78 5.55 28.33
N ARG A 740 9.30 4.98 29.43
CA ARG A 740 10.18 3.79 29.40
C ARG A 740 9.41 2.47 29.28
N LEU A 741 8.15 2.39 29.73
CA LEU A 741 7.29 1.22 29.53
C LEU A 741 6.73 1.14 28.10
N ALA A 742 6.50 2.28 27.45
CA ALA A 742 6.20 2.34 26.02
C ALA A 742 7.42 1.89 25.16
N ASP A 743 8.64 2.16 25.61
CA ASP A 743 9.89 1.72 24.95
C ASP A 743 10.19 0.21 25.15
N TRP A 744 9.57 -0.43 26.15
CA TRP A 744 9.77 -1.86 26.45
C TRP A 744 8.83 -2.79 25.68
N SER A 745 7.73 -2.29 25.12
CA SER A 745 6.88 -3.06 24.21
C SER A 745 7.37 -3.06 22.75
N TRP A 746 8.46 -2.33 22.47
CA TRP A 746 9.08 -2.20 21.14
C TRP A 746 10.59 -2.39 21.20
N ARG A 747 11.01 -3.61 21.52
CA ARG A 747 12.30 -4.15 21.05
C ARG A 747 12.05 -5.45 20.30
N GLU A 748 11.67 -5.31 19.03
CA GLU A 748 12.12 -6.27 18.04
C GLU A 748 13.65 -6.08 17.90
N GLU A 749 14.44 -6.85 18.66
CA GLU A 749 15.88 -6.91 18.45
C GLU A 749 16.26 -8.22 17.74
N LEU A 750 16.51 -8.04 16.43
CA LEU A 750 17.39 -8.77 15.50
C LEU A 750 17.08 -10.22 15.10
#